data_AF-A0A5A5RCN3-F1
#
_entry.id   AF-A0A5A5RCN3-F1
#
_cell.length_a   1.000
_cell.length_b   1.000
_cell.length_c   1.000
_cell.angle_alpha   90.00
_cell.angle_beta   90.00
_cell.angle_gamma   90.00
#
_symmetry.space_group_name_H-M   'P 1'
#
loop_
_entity.id
_entity.type
_entity.pdbx_description
1 polymer ?
#
loop_
_entity_poly.entity_id
_entity_poly.type
_entity_poly.pdbx_seq_one_letter_code
_entity_poly.pdbx_strand_id
1 'polypeptide(L)'
;MEGKKAIWWEDEREMAELIWCAAYLDRIIAPWSIEQPEQSEATSSNDKEDNRSSGSGEETPPPGAIEPTLPVAYPENIDRQTQTSRKRDSVESDRSSPVRVPDPFPIPEPTAISKAILPLARRVPGLRADELDIEVTVERTAEAGGLPMLAFRPPLERWLEVHLLIDRSPPMEFWGDLAGGMTTLFRWQGFFRDVRVWWFETGENEARLLSGAGQIERNPRSLVAPSGNRLFIVLTDTLGKAWRSGSAFATLADLGKEHPVTIAHIFPQELWQRTALEGAILRPLIAPGPASANATLQVGERLRTKQILYRFPIFNLSPAHFATWAKFIAGSGGNSIQGVLMGATTAGVNIAETGEEEAAAPEAESPEELLRGFLIDASPLARELAKVLAAVPLIPPVMRLAQRRFLPDSKHWHLAEVFFSGLVEKSTFSPEGATVPDAWYDFYPGIRQLLLADSAARRTIDIWRGIGDYIRDHYGEFRDFSALIPNPQGSLADAVSDRSLYFAEVDAAVLRTWGGEYADIAQNIEERVRQRKQEILTPEKLLKFTFETLYVDKRGEITKRESLEAYYYQEPLGEGIEPLTMVAIPGGTFLMGSPGEKNDDKSEKPQHPVRVSAFYLSQTPITRAQWRFVAHLPREGKNLNPDPARFKQSDNNPVERVSWDDAIEFCARLSRHTGKNYRLPSEAEWEYACRAGTTTPFHFGETITAELANYKGLTVYQQEKAKKSPNRTTPVRSYHPNAFGLYDMHGNVWEWCLDPWHRDYQGAPPTDGSVWDEKNIDNRYENLLNSINKLLTDDRECVLRGGSWFSNPKGCRSAFRNGRNRRDDFSGSLGFRVVCGAGRTL
;
A
#
# COMPACT_ATOMS: atom_id res chain seq x y z
N MET A 1 71.45 -21.47 5.65
CA MET A 1 71.97 -20.14 5.30
C MET A 1 71.73 -19.94 3.82
N GLU A 2 70.73 -19.14 3.48
CA GLU A 2 70.76 -18.04 2.50
C GLU A 2 69.32 -17.58 2.29
N GLY A 3 69.07 -16.32 2.63
CA GLY A 3 67.74 -15.74 2.72
C GLY A 3 67.15 -15.43 1.35
N LYS A 4 65.87 -15.77 1.18
CA LYS A 4 65.02 -15.11 0.20
C LYS A 4 64.18 -14.06 0.93
N LYS A 5 64.55 -12.78 0.75
CA LYS A 5 63.72 -11.63 1.11
C LYS A 5 62.37 -11.78 0.40
N ALA A 6 61.28 -11.60 1.14
CA ALA A 6 59.96 -11.43 0.54
C ALA A 6 59.98 -10.15 -0.30
N ILE A 7 59.92 -10.32 -1.62
CA ILE A 7 59.68 -9.24 -2.56
C ILE A 7 58.17 -8.99 -2.51
N TRP A 8 57.73 -7.85 -1.99
CA TRP A 8 56.30 -7.53 -1.83
C TRP A 8 55.64 -7.06 -3.14
N TRP A 9 56.40 -6.86 -4.22
CA TRP A 9 55.95 -6.32 -5.51
C TRP A 9 56.73 -6.96 -6.66
N GLU A 10 56.05 -7.59 -7.62
CA GLU A 10 56.71 -8.40 -8.67
C GLU A 10 57.29 -7.59 -9.83
N ASP A 11 56.94 -6.30 -9.98
CA ASP A 11 57.39 -5.49 -11.12
C ASP A 11 58.00 -4.13 -10.70
N GLU A 12 59.28 -3.94 -11.00
CA GLU A 12 60.00 -2.68 -10.78
C GLU A 12 59.44 -1.53 -11.64
N ARG A 13 58.72 -1.84 -12.73
CA ARG A 13 58.03 -0.83 -13.56
C ARG A 13 56.83 -0.21 -12.86
N GLU A 14 55.98 -0.99 -12.22
CA GLU A 14 54.81 -0.45 -11.51
C GLU A 14 55.23 0.51 -10.39
N MET A 15 56.32 0.19 -9.69
CA MET A 15 56.92 1.06 -8.69
C MET A 15 57.45 2.37 -9.30
N ALA A 16 58.13 2.29 -10.44
CA ALA A 16 58.62 3.49 -11.14
C ALA A 16 57.47 4.38 -11.66
N GLU A 17 56.38 3.77 -12.15
CA GLU A 17 55.18 4.47 -12.61
C GLU A 17 54.43 5.13 -11.46
N LEU A 18 54.30 4.47 -10.31
CA LEU A 18 53.70 5.05 -9.09
C LEU A 18 54.52 6.22 -8.55
N ILE A 19 55.84 6.10 -8.51
CA ILE A 19 56.74 7.20 -8.09
C ILE A 19 56.64 8.37 -9.07
N TRP A 20 56.54 8.09 -10.37
CA TRP A 20 56.32 9.10 -11.40
C TRP A 20 54.95 9.79 -11.23
N CYS A 21 53.86 9.04 -11.04
CA CYS A 21 52.53 9.60 -10.81
C CYS A 21 52.46 10.47 -9.54
N ALA A 22 53.10 10.04 -8.44
CA ALA A 22 53.16 10.82 -7.21
C ALA A 22 53.94 12.13 -7.39
N ALA A 23 55.01 12.13 -8.19
CA ALA A 23 55.83 13.32 -8.46
C ALA A 23 55.13 14.36 -9.37
N TYR A 24 54.10 13.96 -10.11
CA TYR A 24 53.41 14.80 -11.09
C TYR A 24 51.91 14.98 -10.81
N LEU A 25 51.43 14.58 -9.61
CA LEU A 25 50.03 14.62 -9.22
C LEU A 25 49.39 16.02 -9.39
N ASP A 26 50.15 17.07 -9.05
CA ASP A 26 49.73 18.48 -9.14
C ASP A 26 49.61 19.00 -10.58
N ARG A 27 50.11 18.26 -11.57
CA ARG A 27 49.96 18.55 -13.01
C ARG A 27 48.86 17.73 -13.68
N ILE A 28 48.37 16.68 -13.03
CA ILE A 28 47.33 15.77 -13.55
C ILE A 28 45.93 16.23 -13.12
N ILE A 29 45.81 16.94 -12.00
CA ILE A 29 44.54 17.46 -11.46
C ILE A 29 44.36 18.93 -11.89
N ALA A 30 43.35 19.22 -12.71
CA ALA A 30 42.92 20.60 -12.94
C ALA A 30 42.29 21.18 -11.65
N PRO A 31 42.54 22.46 -11.30
CA PRO A 31 41.93 23.06 -10.11
C PRO A 31 40.41 23.04 -10.22
N TRP A 32 39.74 22.69 -9.11
CA TRP A 32 38.29 22.75 -9.00
C TRP A 32 37.80 24.20 -9.10
N SER A 33 37.00 24.51 -10.13
CA SER A 33 36.23 25.74 -10.20
C SER A 33 35.06 25.68 -9.21
N ILE A 34 35.23 26.24 -8.03
CA ILE A 34 34.11 26.56 -7.13
C ILE A 34 33.63 27.95 -7.54
N GLU A 35 32.43 28.05 -8.12
CA GLU A 35 31.68 29.30 -8.17
C GLU A 35 31.43 29.77 -6.73
N GLN A 36 32.04 30.88 -6.33
CA GLN A 36 31.69 31.58 -5.11
C GLN A 36 30.51 32.54 -5.37
N PRO A 37 29.55 32.64 -4.44
CA PRO A 37 28.44 33.57 -4.55
C PRO A 37 28.92 35.02 -4.35
N GLU A 38 28.31 35.92 -5.10
CA GLU A 38 28.50 37.37 -5.05
C GLU A 38 28.43 37.91 -3.61
N GLN A 39 29.48 38.60 -3.17
CA GLN A 39 29.39 39.60 -2.11
C GLN A 39 29.42 40.99 -2.73
N SER A 40 28.26 41.64 -2.69
CA SER A 40 28.14 43.09 -2.84
C SER A 40 28.86 43.81 -1.71
N GLU A 41 29.61 44.82 -2.11
CA GLU A 41 30.37 45.82 -1.35
C GLU A 41 29.79 46.19 0.03
N ALA A 42 30.67 46.22 1.04
CA ALA A 42 30.52 47.13 2.17
C ALA A 42 31.88 47.75 2.52
N THR A 43 31.86 49.07 2.48
CA THR A 43 32.91 50.04 2.75
C THR A 43 33.61 49.89 4.09
N SER A 44 34.89 50.27 4.08
CA SER A 44 35.78 50.53 5.22
C SER A 44 35.19 51.38 6.34
N SER A 45 35.54 51.10 7.60
CA SER A 45 36.30 52.05 8.45
C SER A 45 36.69 51.45 9.81
N ASN A 46 37.85 51.91 10.26
CA ASN A 46 38.59 51.78 11.52
C ASN A 46 37.83 51.47 12.82
N ASP A 47 38.46 50.67 13.69
CA ASP A 47 38.99 51.08 15.02
C ASP A 47 39.70 49.84 15.65
N LYS A 48 41.04 49.80 15.74
CA LYS A 48 41.94 50.29 16.80
C LYS A 48 41.81 49.64 18.19
N GLU A 49 42.95 49.04 18.58
CA GLU A 49 43.58 49.04 19.93
C GLU A 49 42.82 48.39 21.10
N ASP A 50 43.31 47.23 21.59
CA ASP A 50 44.22 47.10 22.74
C ASP A 50 44.11 45.65 23.32
N ASN A 51 45.15 44.81 23.36
CA ASN A 51 46.36 44.81 24.21
C ASN A 51 46.19 44.03 25.53
N ARG A 52 47.12 43.07 25.72
CA ARG A 52 47.57 42.39 26.96
C ARG A 52 46.64 41.32 27.56
N SER A 53 47.12 40.17 28.05
CA SER A 53 48.49 39.64 28.19
C SER A 53 48.41 38.20 28.72
N SER A 54 49.43 37.39 28.36
CA SER A 54 50.14 36.38 29.18
C SER A 54 49.36 35.20 29.79
N GLY A 55 49.81 33.95 29.73
CA GLY A 55 51.06 33.37 29.21
C GLY A 55 51.32 32.00 29.86
N SER A 56 52.00 31.12 29.10
CA SER A 56 52.89 30.00 29.50
C SER A 56 52.33 28.84 30.33
N GLY A 57 52.65 27.57 30.10
CA GLY A 57 53.59 26.89 29.20
C GLY A 57 53.22 25.38 29.21
N GLU A 58 53.20 24.70 28.07
CA GLU A 58 54.31 23.91 27.51
C GLU A 58 54.82 22.78 28.41
N GLU A 59 54.55 21.54 28.01
CA GLU A 59 55.56 20.48 27.90
C GLU A 59 55.06 19.37 26.96
N THR A 60 55.82 19.11 25.90
CA THR A 60 55.73 17.90 25.04
C THR A 60 56.82 16.93 25.46
N PRO A 61 56.64 15.63 25.20
CA PRO A 61 57.67 14.93 24.42
C PRO A 61 57.11 13.96 23.34
N PRO A 62 57.96 13.42 22.43
CA PRO A 62 57.58 12.91 21.11
C PRO A 62 57.80 11.38 20.96
N PRO A 63 58.06 10.80 19.76
CA PRO A 63 57.09 10.06 18.94
C PRO A 63 57.39 8.54 18.84
N GLY A 64 56.41 7.71 18.45
CA GLY A 64 56.66 6.28 18.23
C GLY A 64 55.54 5.51 17.53
N ALA A 65 55.72 5.33 16.21
CA ALA A 65 55.33 4.21 15.33
C ALA A 65 54.05 3.40 15.63
N ILE A 66 53.07 3.50 14.72
CA ILE A 66 52.06 2.45 14.51
C ILE A 66 51.89 2.23 13.01
N GLU A 67 52.20 1.00 12.56
CA GLU A 67 51.40 0.16 11.64
C GLU A 67 52.19 -1.13 11.33
N PRO A 68 51.59 -2.18 10.74
CA PRO A 68 50.20 -2.65 10.77
C PRO A 68 50.13 -4.16 11.08
N THR A 69 48.94 -4.73 11.33
CA THR A 69 48.53 -6.08 10.85
C THR A 69 47.15 -6.47 11.39
N LEU A 70 46.22 -6.71 10.48
CA LEU A 70 45.11 -7.66 10.63
C LEU A 70 45.30 -8.71 9.54
N PRO A 71 45.06 -9.99 9.86
CA PRO A 71 44.06 -10.70 9.08
C PRO A 71 43.16 -11.64 9.91
N VAL A 72 41.86 -11.50 9.62
CA VAL A 72 40.82 -12.54 9.41
C VAL A 72 41.05 -13.94 10.00
N ALA A 73 40.13 -14.36 10.89
CA ALA A 73 39.75 -15.76 11.07
C ALA A 73 38.25 -15.87 11.46
N TYR A 74 37.52 -16.74 10.74
CA TYR A 74 36.14 -17.14 11.02
C TYR A 74 36.08 -18.07 12.26
N PRO A 75 35.05 -18.01 13.11
CA PRO A 75 34.79 -19.08 14.07
C PRO A 75 33.80 -20.12 13.51
N GLU A 76 34.25 -21.36 13.54
CA GLU A 76 33.50 -22.60 13.36
C GLU A 76 32.49 -22.86 14.51
N ASN A 77 31.55 -23.77 14.21
CA ASN A 77 30.63 -24.43 15.13
C ASN A 77 31.24 -24.74 16.51
N ILE A 78 30.55 -24.32 17.58
CA ILE A 78 30.66 -24.95 18.89
C ILE A 78 29.32 -25.53 19.29
N ASP A 79 29.43 -26.80 19.65
CA ASP A 79 28.44 -27.78 20.01
C ASP A 79 27.66 -27.43 21.30
N ARG A 80 26.49 -28.06 21.43
CA ARG A 80 25.58 -27.96 22.57
C ARG A 80 26.25 -28.39 23.88
N GLN A 81 26.11 -27.57 24.93
CA GLN A 81 25.95 -28.08 26.29
C GLN A 81 24.79 -27.40 27.00
N THR A 82 23.82 -28.24 27.35
CA THR A 82 22.72 -28.05 28.29
C THR A 82 23.25 -27.76 29.69
N GLN A 83 22.80 -26.66 30.32
CA GLN A 83 22.58 -26.61 31.78
C GLN A 83 21.66 -25.45 32.23
N THR A 84 20.45 -25.86 32.63
CA THR A 84 19.72 -25.48 33.87
C THR A 84 19.31 -24.03 34.14
N SER A 85 18.00 -23.82 34.02
CA SER A 85 17.09 -23.12 34.94
C SER A 85 17.68 -22.06 35.88
N ARG A 86 17.45 -20.78 35.55
CA ARG A 86 17.23 -19.72 36.54
C ARG A 86 15.87 -19.10 36.31
N LYS A 87 14.97 -19.27 37.29
CA LYS A 87 13.75 -18.48 37.48
C LYS A 87 14.09 -16.99 37.32
N ARG A 88 13.40 -16.31 36.41
CA ARG A 88 13.26 -14.85 36.41
C ARG A 88 11.78 -14.52 36.51
N ASP A 89 11.52 -13.62 37.43
CA ASP A 89 10.21 -13.12 37.80
C ASP A 89 9.51 -12.46 36.61
N SER A 90 8.20 -12.67 36.59
CA SER A 90 7.21 -12.19 35.63
C SER A 90 7.17 -10.66 35.58
N VAL A 91 7.62 -10.11 34.46
CA VAL A 91 7.25 -8.77 33.98
C VAL A 91 6.71 -8.97 32.57
N GLU A 92 5.38 -8.83 32.44
CA GLU A 92 4.63 -9.03 31.19
C GLU A 92 5.14 -8.09 30.09
N SER A 93 5.67 -8.70 29.03
CA SER A 93 6.09 -8.04 27.81
C SER A 93 5.01 -8.19 26.74
N ASP A 94 3.96 -7.37 26.77
CA ASP A 94 3.05 -7.22 25.61
C ASP A 94 3.67 -6.21 24.63
N ARG A 95 4.63 -6.70 23.83
CA ARG A 95 5.13 -6.05 22.63
C ARG A 95 4.91 -7.01 21.47
N SER A 96 3.93 -6.76 20.61
CA SER A 96 3.84 -7.43 19.31
C SER A 96 3.94 -6.40 18.19
N SER A 97 5.11 -6.35 17.55
CA SER A 97 5.27 -5.77 16.21
C SER A 97 4.99 -6.87 15.19
N PRO A 98 4.44 -6.57 14.00
CA PRO A 98 4.31 -7.56 12.95
C PRO A 98 5.72 -8.00 12.51
N VAL A 99 6.10 -9.22 12.89
CA VAL A 99 7.24 -9.90 12.29
C VAL A 99 6.79 -10.31 10.89
N ARG A 100 7.34 -9.67 9.85
CA ARG A 100 7.25 -10.25 8.51
C ARG A 100 8.04 -11.55 8.53
N VAL A 101 7.33 -12.68 8.61
CA VAL A 101 7.91 -13.97 8.27
C VAL A 101 8.41 -13.85 6.82
N PRO A 102 9.65 -14.26 6.50
CA PRO A 102 10.08 -14.35 5.12
C PRO A 102 9.09 -15.27 4.41
N ASP A 103 8.22 -14.70 3.56
CA ASP A 103 7.36 -15.49 2.70
C ASP A 103 8.30 -16.43 1.96
N PRO A 104 8.18 -17.75 2.16
CA PRO A 104 9.08 -18.64 1.50
C PRO A 104 8.62 -18.56 0.05
N PHE A 105 9.33 -17.76 -0.73
CA PHE A 105 9.40 -17.73 -2.18
C PHE A 105 8.32 -17.02 -3.05
N PRO A 106 8.69 -15.86 -3.66
CA PRO A 106 7.99 -15.31 -4.84
C PRO A 106 8.37 -15.95 -6.22
N ILE A 107 9.60 -16.43 -6.45
CA ILE A 107 10.06 -17.15 -7.69
C ILE A 107 10.73 -18.54 -7.49
N PRO A 108 10.24 -19.65 -8.06
CA PRO A 108 10.88 -20.98 -7.89
C PRO A 108 12.40 -21.00 -8.15
N GLU A 109 13.21 -21.47 -7.19
CA GLU A 109 14.67 -21.71 -7.36
C GLU A 109 15.49 -20.50 -7.89
N PRO A 110 15.64 -19.41 -7.11
CA PRO A 110 16.20 -18.14 -7.56
C PRO A 110 17.67 -18.25 -8.02
N THR A 111 18.44 -19.12 -7.36
CA THR A 111 19.85 -19.36 -7.66
C THR A 111 20.02 -20.10 -8.99
N ALA A 112 19.13 -21.06 -9.26
CA ALA A 112 19.13 -21.78 -10.53
C ALA A 112 18.75 -20.85 -11.69
N ILE A 113 17.74 -19.99 -11.49
CA ILE A 113 17.34 -18.97 -12.47
C ILE A 113 18.45 -17.94 -12.70
N SER A 114 19.13 -17.48 -11.64
CA SER A 114 20.27 -16.55 -11.76
C SER A 114 21.38 -17.14 -12.62
N LYS A 115 21.69 -18.43 -12.45
CA LYS A 115 22.65 -19.15 -13.31
C LYS A 115 22.14 -19.30 -14.74
N ALA A 116 20.83 -19.54 -14.92
CA ALA A 116 20.21 -19.73 -16.22
C ALA A 116 20.29 -18.49 -17.12
N ILE A 117 20.29 -17.28 -16.54
CA ILE A 117 20.33 -16.01 -17.27
C ILE A 117 21.75 -15.45 -17.51
N LEU A 118 22.80 -16.13 -17.02
CA LEU A 118 24.20 -15.77 -17.29
C LEU A 118 24.56 -15.57 -18.78
N PRO A 119 23.98 -16.30 -19.76
CA PRO A 119 24.23 -16.02 -21.17
C PRO A 119 23.95 -14.57 -21.62
N LEU A 120 23.11 -13.85 -20.88
CA LEU A 120 22.78 -12.44 -21.15
C LEU A 120 23.83 -11.45 -20.58
N ALA A 121 24.76 -11.91 -19.74
CA ALA A 121 25.78 -11.10 -19.09
C ALA A 121 26.94 -10.71 -20.03
N ARG A 122 26.60 -10.28 -21.25
CA ARG A 122 27.55 -9.86 -22.28
C ARG A 122 27.87 -8.37 -22.13
N ARG A 123 29.11 -8.00 -22.45
CA ARG A 123 29.49 -6.61 -22.72
C ARG A 123 29.63 -6.37 -24.21
N VAL A 124 29.18 -5.20 -24.67
CA VAL A 124 29.25 -4.76 -26.06
C VAL A 124 29.90 -3.38 -26.13
N PRO A 125 30.60 -3.04 -27.23
CA PRO A 125 31.12 -1.69 -27.42
C PRO A 125 29.98 -0.67 -27.36
N GLY A 126 30.20 0.43 -26.64
CA GLY A 126 29.30 1.58 -26.58
C GLY A 126 29.12 2.25 -27.94
N LEU A 127 28.13 3.14 -28.04
CA LEU A 127 27.86 3.87 -29.30
C LEU A 127 28.84 5.03 -29.56
N ARG A 128 29.50 5.52 -28.51
CA ARG A 128 30.46 6.62 -28.60
C ARG A 128 31.85 6.10 -28.29
N ALA A 129 32.84 6.53 -29.07
CA ALA A 129 34.24 6.31 -28.78
C ALA A 129 34.75 7.46 -27.90
N ASP A 130 34.42 7.43 -26.61
CA ASP A 130 34.75 8.45 -25.61
C ASP A 130 35.67 7.92 -24.50
N GLU A 131 36.05 6.64 -24.54
CA GLU A 131 37.09 6.08 -23.67
C GLU A 131 38.46 6.24 -24.33
N LEU A 132 39.44 6.83 -23.62
CA LEU A 132 40.79 6.96 -24.13
C LEU A 132 41.45 5.58 -24.24
N ASP A 133 41.86 5.20 -25.44
CA ASP A 133 42.67 4.01 -25.68
C ASP A 133 44.13 4.34 -25.37
N ILE A 134 44.55 4.02 -24.14
CA ILE A 134 45.88 4.38 -23.63
C ILE A 134 46.97 3.76 -24.50
N GLU A 135 46.82 2.50 -24.90
CA GLU A 135 47.82 1.75 -25.66
C GLU A 135 48.03 2.37 -27.05
N VAL A 136 46.94 2.60 -27.78
CA VAL A 136 47.01 3.21 -29.13
C VAL A 136 47.44 4.68 -29.04
N THR A 137 47.04 5.40 -27.99
CA THR A 137 47.48 6.78 -27.75
C THR A 137 48.99 6.85 -27.53
N VAL A 138 49.54 5.95 -26.70
CA VAL A 138 50.99 5.88 -26.42
C VAL A 138 51.76 5.54 -27.70
N GLU A 139 51.28 4.55 -28.47
CA GLU A 139 51.92 4.13 -29.73
C GLU A 139 51.94 5.28 -30.76
N ARG A 140 50.80 5.93 -31.00
CA ARG A 140 50.71 7.05 -31.95
C ARG A 140 51.50 8.27 -31.51
N THR A 141 51.57 8.54 -30.21
CA THR A 141 52.38 9.62 -29.67
C THR A 141 53.88 9.33 -29.79
N ALA A 142 54.30 8.08 -29.62
CA ALA A 142 55.67 7.67 -29.85
C ALA A 142 56.05 7.81 -31.34
N GLU A 143 55.19 7.36 -32.25
CA GLU A 143 55.38 7.49 -33.70
C GLU A 143 55.40 8.96 -34.18
N ALA A 144 54.60 9.82 -33.56
CA ALA A 144 54.53 11.25 -33.87
C ALA A 144 55.66 12.09 -33.22
N GLY A 145 56.70 11.45 -32.68
CA GLY A 145 57.86 12.15 -32.10
C GLY A 145 57.56 12.91 -30.81
N GLY A 146 56.61 12.41 -30.00
CA GLY A 146 56.22 13.01 -28.72
C GLY A 146 55.03 13.99 -28.78
N LEU A 147 54.42 14.17 -29.95
CA LEU A 147 53.16 14.91 -30.08
C LEU A 147 51.99 14.07 -29.55
N PRO A 148 51.16 14.58 -28.62
CA PRO A 148 50.00 13.85 -28.09
C PRO A 148 48.96 13.53 -29.18
N MET A 149 48.78 12.24 -29.49
CA MET A 149 47.89 11.74 -30.54
C MET A 149 46.84 10.84 -29.89
N LEU A 150 45.86 11.47 -29.24
CA LEU A 150 44.81 10.77 -28.50
C LEU A 150 44.00 9.86 -29.43
N ALA A 151 43.92 8.58 -29.07
CA ALA A 151 43.05 7.61 -29.69
C ALA A 151 41.92 7.26 -28.72
N PHE A 152 40.69 7.22 -29.23
CA PHE A 152 39.53 6.86 -28.43
C PHE A 152 38.91 5.58 -28.97
N ARG A 153 38.43 4.74 -28.05
CA ARG A 153 37.66 3.53 -28.34
C ARG A 153 36.31 3.59 -27.64
N PRO A 154 35.30 2.86 -28.13
CA PRO A 154 34.05 2.75 -27.40
C PRO A 154 34.22 1.93 -26.11
N PRO A 155 33.76 2.43 -24.94
CA PRO A 155 33.84 1.66 -23.71
C PRO A 155 32.98 0.40 -23.80
N LEU A 156 33.39 -0.66 -23.11
CA LEU A 156 32.59 -1.89 -23.02
C LEU A 156 31.43 -1.70 -22.04
N GLU A 157 30.24 -1.47 -22.57
CA GLU A 157 29.01 -1.32 -21.81
C GLU A 157 28.29 -2.66 -21.61
N ARG A 158 27.45 -2.72 -20.58
CA ARG A 158 26.51 -3.84 -20.41
C ARG A 158 25.55 -3.87 -21.60
N TRP A 159 25.30 -5.07 -22.13
CA TRP A 159 24.59 -5.25 -23.39
C TRP A 159 23.15 -4.76 -23.37
N LEU A 160 22.31 -5.29 -22.48
CA LEU A 160 20.86 -5.10 -22.54
C LEU A 160 20.34 -4.12 -21.48
N GLU A 161 19.41 -3.27 -21.89
CA GLU A 161 18.46 -2.55 -21.02
C GLU A 161 17.17 -3.38 -20.95
N VAL A 162 16.79 -3.85 -19.76
CA VAL A 162 15.63 -4.72 -19.57
C VAL A 162 14.42 -3.89 -19.16
N HIS A 163 13.32 -4.07 -19.88
CA HIS A 163 12.00 -3.52 -19.57
C HIS A 163 11.07 -4.65 -19.14
N LEU A 164 10.78 -4.73 -17.85
CA LEU A 164 9.81 -5.65 -17.27
C LEU A 164 8.42 -5.01 -17.33
N LEU A 165 7.52 -5.59 -18.11
CA LEU A 165 6.12 -5.21 -18.18
C LEU A 165 5.35 -6.16 -17.27
N ILE A 166 4.88 -5.66 -16.13
CA ILE A 166 4.11 -6.43 -15.16
C ILE A 166 2.64 -6.21 -15.48
N ASP A 167 1.96 -7.29 -15.89
CA ASP A 167 0.52 -7.28 -16.10
C ASP A 167 -0.22 -6.92 -14.80
N ARG A 168 -1.12 -5.96 -14.92
CA ARG A 168 -2.03 -5.53 -13.87
C ARG A 168 -3.46 -5.81 -14.33
N SER A 169 -3.90 -7.01 -14.00
CA SER A 169 -5.28 -7.48 -14.11
C SER A 169 -5.72 -7.99 -12.74
N PRO A 170 -7.03 -8.06 -12.45
CA PRO A 170 -7.50 -8.60 -11.17
C PRO A 170 -6.94 -10.01 -10.86
N PRO A 171 -6.84 -10.95 -11.82
CA PRO A 171 -6.18 -12.23 -11.60
C PRO A 171 -4.67 -12.13 -11.26
N MET A 172 -3.97 -11.16 -11.86
CA MET A 172 -2.54 -10.93 -11.62
C MET A 172 -2.20 -10.42 -10.22
N GLU A 173 -3.17 -9.90 -9.46
CA GLU A 173 -2.95 -9.50 -8.08
C GLU A 173 -2.55 -10.69 -7.19
N PHE A 174 -3.05 -11.90 -7.48
CA PHE A 174 -2.62 -13.14 -6.81
C PHE A 174 -1.12 -13.44 -6.97
N TRP A 175 -0.53 -12.94 -8.05
CA TRP A 175 0.87 -13.12 -8.41
C TRP A 175 1.75 -11.92 -8.04
N GLY A 176 1.24 -10.96 -7.27
CA GLY A 176 1.93 -9.71 -6.92
C GLY A 176 3.33 -9.94 -6.30
N ASP A 177 3.44 -10.89 -5.37
CA ASP A 177 4.71 -11.25 -4.74
C ASP A 177 5.71 -11.78 -5.78
N LEU A 178 5.24 -12.62 -6.71
CA LEU A 178 6.06 -13.20 -7.79
C LEU A 178 6.62 -12.12 -8.70
N ALA A 179 5.82 -11.12 -9.05
CA ALA A 179 6.25 -9.99 -9.88
C ALA A 179 7.31 -9.11 -9.18
N GLY A 180 7.14 -8.88 -7.88
CA GLY A 180 8.15 -8.22 -7.03
C GLY A 180 9.45 -9.02 -6.94
N GLY A 181 9.34 -10.35 -6.80
CA GLY A 181 10.47 -11.27 -6.82
C GLY A 181 11.26 -11.21 -8.14
N MET A 182 10.57 -11.14 -9.28
CA MET A 182 11.21 -11.10 -10.61
C MET A 182 11.98 -9.83 -10.82
N THR A 183 11.36 -8.71 -10.43
CA THR A 183 11.99 -7.40 -10.44
C THR A 183 13.26 -7.39 -9.60
N THR A 184 13.20 -7.96 -8.39
CA THR A 184 14.35 -8.02 -7.49
C THR A 184 15.45 -8.91 -8.07
N LEU A 185 15.11 -10.09 -8.59
CA LEU A 185 16.06 -11.03 -9.19
C LEU A 185 16.84 -10.39 -10.33
N PHE A 186 16.16 -9.68 -11.25
CA PHE A 186 16.82 -9.04 -12.40
C PHE A 186 17.68 -7.84 -11.98
N ARG A 187 17.23 -7.03 -11.01
CA ARG A 187 18.02 -5.90 -10.48
C ARG A 187 19.28 -6.35 -9.76
N TRP A 188 19.21 -7.44 -8.99
CA TRP A 188 20.34 -7.96 -8.21
C TRP A 188 21.45 -8.59 -9.05
N GLN A 189 21.18 -9.01 -10.29
CA GLN A 189 22.20 -9.63 -11.14
C GLN A 189 23.39 -8.69 -11.46
N GLY A 190 23.15 -7.38 -11.58
CA GLY A 190 24.19 -6.41 -11.95
C GLY A 190 24.77 -6.57 -13.38
N PHE A 191 24.25 -7.51 -14.19
CA PHE A 191 24.73 -7.76 -15.56
C PHE A 191 24.07 -6.85 -16.61
N PHE A 192 22.87 -6.32 -16.32
CA PHE A 192 22.10 -5.47 -17.22
C PHE A 192 22.50 -4.01 -17.11
N ARG A 193 22.41 -3.28 -18.22
CA ARG A 193 22.68 -1.84 -18.28
C ARG A 193 21.74 -1.07 -17.36
N ASP A 194 20.46 -1.39 -17.45
CA ASP A 194 19.39 -0.85 -16.61
C ASP A 194 18.24 -1.87 -16.57
N VAL A 195 17.42 -1.83 -15.51
CA VAL A 195 16.24 -2.69 -15.32
C VAL A 195 15.06 -1.82 -14.91
N ARG A 196 14.19 -1.54 -15.88
CA ARG A 196 13.01 -0.70 -15.74
C ARG A 196 11.75 -1.54 -15.60
N VAL A 197 10.85 -1.08 -14.74
CA VAL A 197 9.56 -1.73 -14.48
C VAL A 197 8.44 -0.84 -14.99
N TRP A 198 7.50 -1.45 -15.69
CA TRP A 198 6.32 -0.80 -16.27
C TRP A 198 5.09 -1.57 -15.85
N TRP A 199 4.03 -0.84 -15.50
CA TRP A 199 2.73 -1.46 -15.24
C TRP A 199 1.96 -1.55 -16.54
N PHE A 200 1.51 -2.75 -16.87
CA PHE A 200 0.75 -3.03 -18.07
C PHE A 200 -0.69 -3.31 -17.67
N GLU A 201 -1.52 -2.27 -17.70
CA GLU A 201 -2.92 -2.33 -17.29
C GLU A 201 -3.73 -3.09 -18.35
N THR A 202 -4.29 -4.23 -17.96
CA THR A 202 -5.08 -5.11 -18.85
C THR A 202 -6.45 -5.49 -18.30
N GLY A 203 -6.87 -4.84 -17.19
CA GLY A 203 -8.19 -5.06 -16.59
C GLY A 203 -9.36 -4.67 -17.49
N GLU A 204 -9.16 -3.71 -18.39
CA GLU A 204 -10.14 -3.28 -19.40
C GLU A 204 -9.82 -3.80 -20.80
N ASN A 205 -10.71 -3.58 -21.77
CA ASN A 205 -10.53 -4.07 -23.15
C ASN A 205 -9.33 -3.45 -23.88
N GLU A 206 -8.84 -2.29 -23.45
CA GLU A 206 -7.67 -1.63 -24.04
C GLU A 206 -6.46 -1.72 -23.10
N ALA A 207 -5.32 -2.14 -23.64
CA ALA A 207 -4.08 -2.22 -22.89
C ALA A 207 -3.42 -0.84 -22.74
N ARG A 208 -3.02 -0.47 -21.52
CA ARG A 208 -2.31 0.79 -21.24
C ARG A 208 -0.99 0.54 -20.54
N LEU A 209 0.02 1.30 -20.92
CA LEU A 209 1.35 1.21 -20.32
C LEU A 209 1.59 2.41 -19.40
N LEU A 210 1.88 2.13 -18.13
CA LEU A 210 2.07 3.14 -17.10
C LEU A 210 3.51 3.12 -16.57
N SER A 211 4.04 4.31 -16.28
CA SER A 211 5.33 4.52 -15.63
C SER A 211 5.18 5.05 -14.20
N GLY A 212 6.20 4.80 -13.36
CA GLY A 212 6.18 5.19 -11.95
C GLY A 212 5.28 4.30 -11.10
N ALA A 213 4.71 4.81 -10.00
CA ALA A 213 3.73 4.10 -9.18
C ALA A 213 2.34 3.95 -9.86
N GLY A 214 2.32 3.75 -11.19
CA GLY A 214 1.09 3.62 -12.00
C GLY A 214 0.42 4.95 -12.37
N GLN A 215 1.13 6.09 -12.29
CA GLN A 215 0.50 7.42 -12.37
C GLN A 215 0.62 8.10 -13.74
N ILE A 216 1.51 7.66 -14.62
CA ILE A 216 1.75 8.33 -15.91
C ILE A 216 1.62 7.33 -17.05
N GLU A 217 0.57 7.49 -17.84
CA GLU A 217 0.38 6.76 -19.10
C GLU A 217 1.43 7.15 -20.13
N ARG A 218 1.98 6.15 -20.81
CA ARG A 218 3.04 6.29 -21.80
C ARG A 218 2.64 5.55 -23.06
N ASN A 219 2.86 6.19 -24.19
CA ASN A 219 2.71 5.52 -25.47
C ASN A 219 3.81 4.44 -25.60
N PRO A 220 3.47 3.17 -25.88
CA PRO A 220 4.44 2.08 -26.07
C PRO A 220 5.54 2.42 -27.07
N ARG A 221 5.22 3.18 -28.13
CA ARG A 221 6.20 3.61 -29.15
C ARG A 221 7.31 4.51 -28.59
N SER A 222 7.06 5.20 -27.47
CA SER A 222 8.10 6.00 -26.80
C SER A 222 9.23 5.16 -26.20
N LEU A 223 9.01 3.85 -26.04
CA LEU A 223 10.03 2.91 -25.54
C LEU A 223 10.88 2.30 -26.65
N VAL A 224 10.58 2.58 -27.90
CA VAL A 224 11.38 2.11 -29.03
C VAL A 224 12.69 2.93 -29.08
N ALA A 225 13.83 2.22 -29.02
CA ALA A 225 15.15 2.83 -29.14
C ALA A 225 15.84 2.44 -30.46
N PRO A 226 16.61 3.34 -31.10
CA PRO A 226 17.35 3.03 -32.32
C PRO A 226 18.48 2.00 -32.12
N SER A 227 18.95 1.78 -30.89
CA SER A 227 20.14 1.00 -30.58
C SER A 227 19.94 -0.51 -30.56
N GLY A 228 18.69 -1.01 -30.62
CA GLY A 228 18.37 -2.45 -30.60
C GLY A 228 18.74 -3.21 -29.31
N ASN A 229 19.21 -2.50 -28.28
CA ASN A 229 19.71 -3.09 -27.03
C ASN A 229 18.65 -3.16 -25.92
N ARG A 230 17.36 -2.97 -26.23
CA ARG A 230 16.26 -3.08 -25.27
C ARG A 230 15.60 -4.44 -25.35
N LEU A 231 15.42 -5.07 -24.20
CA LEU A 231 14.74 -6.35 -24.05
C LEU A 231 13.45 -6.17 -23.25
N PHE A 232 12.31 -6.52 -23.86
CA PHE A 232 11.01 -6.46 -23.19
C PHE A 232 10.60 -7.85 -22.72
N ILE A 233 10.23 -7.96 -21.44
CA ILE A 233 9.73 -9.19 -20.84
C ILE A 233 8.39 -8.88 -20.20
N VAL A 234 7.33 -9.54 -20.65
CA VAL A 234 5.97 -9.35 -20.15
C VAL A 234 5.63 -10.49 -19.20
N LEU A 235 5.46 -10.19 -17.93
CA LEU A 235 5.04 -11.15 -16.92
C LEU A 235 3.51 -11.12 -16.81
N THR A 236 2.85 -12.22 -17.18
CA THR A 236 1.39 -12.26 -17.30
C THR A 236 0.82 -13.68 -17.16
N ASP A 237 -0.44 -13.76 -16.74
CA ASP A 237 -1.28 -14.95 -16.80
C ASP A 237 -2.21 -14.96 -18.04
N THR A 238 -2.25 -13.86 -18.79
CA THR A 238 -3.09 -13.62 -19.97
C THR A 238 -4.60 -13.75 -19.75
N LEU A 239 -5.07 -13.55 -18.50
CA LEU A 239 -6.49 -13.62 -18.15
C LEU A 239 -7.23 -12.26 -18.25
N GLY A 240 -6.51 -11.15 -18.27
CA GLY A 240 -7.08 -9.80 -18.39
C GLY A 240 -7.89 -9.57 -19.67
N LYS A 241 -8.86 -8.64 -19.63
CA LYS A 241 -9.76 -8.34 -20.76
C LYS A 241 -9.00 -7.87 -22.00
N ALA A 242 -7.94 -7.08 -21.84
CA ALA A 242 -7.13 -6.60 -22.97
C ALA A 242 -6.39 -7.71 -23.71
N TRP A 243 -6.14 -8.85 -23.06
CA TRP A 243 -5.55 -10.03 -23.70
C TRP A 243 -6.57 -10.73 -24.58
N ARG A 244 -7.80 -10.90 -24.09
CA ARG A 244 -8.90 -11.51 -24.85
C ARG A 244 -9.34 -10.65 -26.04
N SER A 245 -9.39 -9.33 -25.87
CA SER A 245 -9.67 -8.38 -26.97
C SER A 245 -8.50 -8.25 -27.96
N GLY A 246 -7.31 -8.75 -27.59
CA GLY A 246 -6.09 -8.70 -28.39
C GLY A 246 -5.40 -7.35 -28.44
N SER A 247 -5.95 -6.35 -27.76
CA SER A 247 -5.33 -5.04 -27.61
C SER A 247 -3.92 -5.18 -27.02
N ALA A 248 -3.76 -6.02 -25.99
CA ALA A 248 -2.47 -6.28 -25.36
C ALA A 248 -1.44 -6.88 -26.34
N PHE A 249 -1.83 -7.89 -27.13
CA PHE A 249 -0.94 -8.49 -28.14
C PHE A 249 -0.58 -7.49 -29.23
N ALA A 250 -1.50 -6.63 -29.65
CA ALA A 250 -1.22 -5.59 -30.63
C ALA A 250 -0.21 -4.55 -30.10
N THR A 251 -0.35 -4.13 -28.84
CA THR A 251 0.60 -3.24 -28.18
C THR A 251 2.01 -3.84 -28.10
N LEU A 252 2.11 -5.12 -27.74
CA LEU A 252 3.40 -5.82 -27.69
C LEU A 252 4.00 -6.05 -29.08
N ALA A 253 3.16 -6.26 -30.09
CA ALA A 253 3.61 -6.40 -31.47
C ALA A 253 4.22 -5.10 -32.02
N ASP A 254 3.69 -3.94 -31.61
CA ASP A 254 4.27 -2.64 -31.95
C ASP A 254 5.69 -2.48 -31.40
N LEU A 255 5.97 -2.94 -30.18
CA LEU A 255 7.33 -3.01 -29.62
C LEU A 255 8.20 -4.05 -30.36
N GLY A 256 7.59 -5.20 -30.69
CA GLY A 256 8.23 -6.34 -31.35
C GLY A 256 8.71 -6.09 -32.78
N LYS A 257 8.35 -4.95 -33.38
CA LYS A 257 8.84 -4.53 -34.70
C LYS A 257 10.34 -4.26 -34.69
N GLU A 258 10.83 -3.63 -33.63
CA GLU A 258 12.22 -3.18 -33.52
C GLU A 258 12.99 -3.83 -32.37
N HIS A 259 12.28 -4.44 -31.41
CA HIS A 259 12.90 -4.99 -30.20
C HIS A 259 12.48 -6.45 -29.94
N PRO A 260 13.31 -7.24 -29.23
CA PRO A 260 12.89 -8.52 -28.69
C PRO A 260 11.85 -8.34 -27.57
N VAL A 261 10.68 -8.96 -27.73
CA VAL A 261 9.57 -8.95 -26.77
C VAL A 261 9.18 -10.38 -26.43
N THR A 262 9.32 -10.78 -25.17
CA THR A 262 9.03 -12.14 -24.71
C THR A 262 7.88 -12.16 -23.71
N ILE A 263 7.02 -13.18 -23.79
CA ILE A 263 5.99 -13.46 -22.78
C ILE A 263 6.57 -14.44 -21.75
N ALA A 264 6.73 -13.99 -20.51
CA ALA A 264 7.00 -14.82 -19.34
C ALA A 264 5.67 -15.23 -18.73
N HIS A 265 5.21 -16.43 -19.06
CA HIS A 265 3.88 -16.90 -18.67
C HIS A 265 3.92 -17.61 -17.32
N ILE A 266 3.00 -17.26 -16.42
CA ILE A 266 2.98 -17.81 -15.05
C ILE A 266 2.48 -19.25 -15.04
N PHE A 267 1.50 -19.54 -15.90
CA PHE A 267 0.98 -20.89 -16.09
C PHE A 267 1.86 -21.73 -17.04
N PRO A 268 1.98 -23.04 -16.79
CA PRO A 268 2.63 -23.96 -17.70
C PRO A 268 1.79 -24.16 -18.98
N GLN A 269 2.40 -24.73 -20.00
CA GLN A 269 1.84 -24.80 -21.35
C GLN A 269 0.49 -25.53 -21.41
N GLU A 270 0.30 -26.53 -20.55
CA GLU A 270 -0.92 -27.34 -20.48
C GLU A 270 -2.16 -26.51 -20.12
N LEU A 271 -1.96 -25.39 -19.42
CA LEU A 271 -3.04 -24.51 -18.96
C LEU A 271 -3.27 -23.31 -19.89
N TRP A 272 -2.46 -23.10 -20.93
CA TRP A 272 -2.63 -21.97 -21.86
C TRP A 272 -3.94 -22.01 -22.65
N GLN A 273 -4.52 -23.21 -22.81
CA GLN A 273 -5.84 -23.36 -23.46
C GLN A 273 -6.98 -22.73 -22.64
N ARG A 274 -6.74 -22.36 -21.38
CA ARG A 274 -7.72 -21.71 -20.49
C ARG A 274 -7.51 -20.19 -20.40
N THR A 275 -6.59 -19.65 -21.19
CA THR A 275 -6.25 -18.23 -21.18
C THR A 275 -6.51 -17.60 -22.54
N ALA A 276 -6.17 -16.33 -22.74
CA ALA A 276 -6.24 -15.70 -24.06
C ALA A 276 -5.33 -16.35 -25.13
N LEU A 277 -4.57 -17.39 -24.76
CA LEU A 277 -3.74 -18.19 -25.65
C LEU A 277 -4.45 -19.42 -26.23
N GLU A 278 -5.73 -19.67 -25.92
CA GLU A 278 -6.52 -20.79 -26.47
C GLU A 278 -6.45 -20.88 -28.00
N GLY A 279 -6.62 -19.75 -28.69
CA GLY A 279 -6.55 -19.64 -30.15
C GLY A 279 -5.14 -19.49 -30.73
N ALA A 280 -4.09 -19.61 -29.91
CA ALA A 280 -2.72 -19.39 -30.36
C ALA A 280 -2.16 -20.56 -31.18
N ILE A 281 -1.45 -20.24 -32.26
CA ILE A 281 -0.68 -21.27 -32.99
C ILE A 281 0.70 -21.38 -32.35
N LEU A 282 0.95 -22.52 -31.71
CA LEU A 282 2.23 -22.83 -31.07
C LEU A 282 3.23 -23.35 -32.11
N ARG A 283 4.34 -22.63 -32.30
CA ARG A 283 5.44 -23.03 -33.21
C ARG A 283 6.81 -22.62 -32.67
N PRO A 284 7.87 -23.39 -32.96
CA PRO A 284 9.22 -22.94 -32.63
C PRO A 284 9.55 -21.69 -33.43
N LEU A 285 10.07 -20.66 -32.75
CA LEU A 285 10.65 -19.47 -33.36
C LEU A 285 12.16 -19.64 -33.44
N ILE A 286 12.77 -19.15 -34.51
CA ILE A 286 14.20 -19.22 -34.76
C ILE A 286 14.75 -17.80 -34.90
N ALA A 287 15.72 -17.45 -34.07
CA ALA A 287 16.37 -16.14 -34.09
C ALA A 287 17.53 -16.13 -35.11
N PRO A 288 17.60 -15.15 -36.02
CA PRO A 288 18.72 -14.99 -36.95
C PRO A 288 20.01 -14.51 -36.26
N GLY A 289 19.89 -13.88 -35.08
CA GLY A 289 21.01 -13.39 -34.30
C GLY A 289 20.64 -13.05 -32.85
N PRO A 290 21.61 -12.63 -32.03
CA PRO A 290 21.37 -12.24 -30.64
C PRO A 290 20.44 -11.03 -30.55
N ALA A 291 19.53 -11.03 -29.57
CA ALA A 291 18.52 -9.98 -29.33
C ALA A 291 17.70 -9.58 -30.59
N SER A 292 17.40 -10.56 -31.46
CA SER A 292 16.61 -10.32 -32.67
C SER A 292 15.21 -9.80 -32.34
N ALA A 293 14.77 -8.76 -33.05
CA ALA A 293 13.40 -8.25 -32.96
C ALA A 293 12.38 -9.31 -33.38
N ASN A 294 11.20 -9.34 -32.75
CA ASN A 294 10.18 -10.36 -33.01
C ASN A 294 9.77 -10.45 -34.48
N ALA A 295 9.72 -9.31 -35.18
CA ALA A 295 9.40 -9.25 -36.61
C ALA A 295 10.41 -10.02 -37.49
N THR A 296 11.66 -10.15 -37.05
CA THR A 296 12.74 -10.85 -37.78
C THR A 296 12.82 -12.35 -37.47
N LEU A 297 12.08 -12.82 -36.46
CA LEU A 297 12.07 -14.22 -36.06
C LEU A 297 11.43 -15.08 -37.17
N GLN A 298 12.08 -16.19 -37.49
CA GLN A 298 11.58 -17.18 -38.42
C GLN A 298 10.66 -18.16 -37.68
N VAL A 299 9.57 -18.56 -38.31
CA VAL A 299 8.68 -19.59 -37.77
C VAL A 299 9.14 -20.94 -38.30
N GLY A 300 9.37 -21.89 -37.40
CA GLY A 300 9.68 -23.26 -37.76
C GLY A 300 8.47 -23.90 -38.44
N GLU A 301 8.74 -24.53 -39.58
CA GLU A 301 7.76 -25.08 -40.53
C GLU A 301 6.91 -24.04 -41.28
N ARG A 302 6.56 -24.37 -42.53
CA ARG A 302 5.87 -23.46 -43.43
C ARG A 302 4.38 -23.39 -43.09
N LEU A 303 3.93 -22.30 -42.50
CA LEU A 303 2.50 -22.00 -42.31
C LEU A 303 1.89 -21.47 -43.60
N ARG A 304 0.79 -22.09 -44.06
CA ARG A 304 -0.03 -21.60 -45.17
C ARG A 304 -1.18 -20.76 -44.61
N THR A 305 -0.90 -19.52 -44.24
CA THR A 305 -1.94 -18.56 -43.82
C THR A 305 -1.74 -17.22 -44.53
N LYS A 306 -2.85 -16.54 -44.84
CA LYS A 306 -2.88 -15.17 -45.37
C LYS A 306 -2.98 -14.12 -44.27
N GLN A 307 -3.17 -14.54 -43.01
CA GLN A 307 -3.31 -13.64 -41.87
C GLN A 307 -1.94 -13.15 -41.38
N ILE A 308 -1.89 -11.89 -40.95
CA ILE A 308 -0.73 -11.33 -40.25
C ILE A 308 -0.74 -11.88 -38.82
N LEU A 309 0.28 -12.65 -38.50
CA LEU A 309 0.47 -13.24 -37.17
C LEU A 309 1.61 -12.53 -36.43
N TYR A 310 1.30 -11.99 -35.26
CA TYR A 310 2.27 -11.54 -34.27
C TYR A 310 3.03 -12.74 -33.71
N ARG A 311 4.32 -12.58 -33.48
CA ARG A 311 5.22 -13.66 -33.03
C ARG A 311 5.77 -13.29 -31.67
N PHE A 312 5.54 -14.11 -30.66
CA PHE A 312 6.10 -13.91 -29.34
C PHE A 312 6.81 -15.17 -28.85
N PRO A 313 8.13 -15.11 -28.59
CA PRO A 313 8.77 -16.08 -27.71
C PRO A 313 8.00 -16.18 -26.40
N ILE A 314 7.79 -17.40 -25.92
CA ILE A 314 7.10 -17.65 -24.65
C ILE A 314 7.90 -18.64 -23.80
N PHE A 315 7.93 -18.42 -22.49
CA PHE A 315 8.54 -19.35 -21.56
C PHE A 315 7.84 -19.31 -20.21
N ASN A 316 7.87 -20.42 -19.47
CA ASN A 316 7.40 -20.50 -18.08
C ASN A 316 8.56 -20.20 -17.12
N LEU A 317 8.25 -19.85 -15.88
CA LEU A 317 9.17 -19.41 -14.83
C LEU A 317 10.05 -20.51 -14.21
N SER A 318 10.17 -21.68 -14.84
CA SER A 318 11.07 -22.74 -14.39
C SER A 318 12.52 -22.50 -14.81
N PRO A 319 13.54 -22.94 -14.05
CA PRO A 319 14.96 -22.73 -14.39
C PRO A 319 15.36 -23.24 -15.80
N ALA A 320 14.80 -24.37 -16.24
CA ALA A 320 15.08 -24.94 -17.56
C ALA A 320 14.59 -24.03 -18.70
N HIS A 321 13.36 -23.53 -18.59
CA HIS A 321 12.79 -22.60 -19.56
C HIS A 321 13.51 -21.24 -19.57
N PHE A 322 13.91 -20.72 -18.40
CA PHE A 322 14.78 -19.55 -18.32
C PHE A 322 16.11 -19.76 -19.05
N ALA A 323 16.72 -20.94 -18.91
CA ALA A 323 17.99 -21.24 -19.57
C ALA A 323 17.83 -21.31 -21.10
N THR A 324 16.78 -21.96 -21.58
CA THR A 324 16.45 -22.01 -23.02
C THR A 324 16.20 -20.61 -23.57
N TRP A 325 15.42 -19.80 -22.87
CA TRP A 325 15.14 -18.43 -23.25
C TRP A 325 16.38 -17.54 -23.27
N ALA A 326 17.20 -17.58 -22.21
CA ALA A 326 18.41 -16.77 -22.13
C ALA A 326 19.40 -17.13 -23.25
N LYS A 327 19.56 -18.41 -23.56
CA LYS A 327 20.38 -18.88 -24.69
C LYS A 327 19.83 -18.43 -26.04
N PHE A 328 18.50 -18.49 -26.22
CA PHE A 328 17.82 -18.00 -27.42
C PHE A 328 18.08 -16.50 -27.64
N ILE A 329 17.91 -15.68 -26.62
CA ILE A 329 18.17 -14.24 -26.71
C ILE A 329 19.67 -13.96 -26.91
N ALA A 330 20.55 -14.68 -26.22
CA ALA A 330 22.00 -14.52 -26.33
C ALA A 330 22.59 -15.06 -27.65
N GLY A 331 21.85 -15.91 -28.37
CA GLY A 331 22.37 -16.65 -29.53
C GLY A 331 23.45 -17.69 -29.18
N SER A 332 23.50 -18.17 -27.93
CA SER A 332 24.55 -19.06 -27.43
C SER A 332 24.04 -20.49 -27.18
N GLY A 333 24.30 -21.39 -28.13
CA GLY A 333 24.04 -22.84 -27.98
C GLY A 333 22.61 -23.30 -28.30
N GLY A 334 21.70 -22.40 -28.70
CA GLY A 334 20.38 -22.73 -29.24
C GLY A 334 19.68 -21.47 -29.75
N ASN A 335 19.29 -21.45 -31.02
CA ASN A 335 18.64 -20.29 -31.66
C ASN A 335 17.13 -20.47 -31.78
N SER A 336 16.54 -21.47 -31.12
CA SER A 336 15.10 -21.74 -31.17
C SER A 336 14.44 -21.79 -29.80
N ILE A 337 13.20 -21.31 -29.73
CA ILE A 337 12.34 -21.31 -28.55
C ILE A 337 10.89 -21.54 -28.94
N GLN A 338 10.07 -22.07 -28.04
CA GLN A 338 8.63 -22.11 -28.23
C GLN A 338 8.09 -20.68 -28.44
N GLY A 339 7.27 -20.50 -29.47
CA GLY A 339 6.60 -19.25 -29.76
C GLY A 339 5.09 -19.41 -29.88
N VAL A 340 4.43 -18.30 -29.57
CA VAL A 340 2.99 -18.08 -29.73
C VAL A 340 2.81 -17.21 -30.96
N LEU A 341 1.97 -17.66 -31.88
CA LEU A 341 1.55 -16.87 -33.03
C LEU A 341 0.09 -16.46 -32.85
N MET A 342 -0.14 -15.15 -32.73
CA MET A 342 -1.47 -14.55 -32.54
C MET A 342 -1.85 -13.74 -33.77
N GLY A 343 -3.06 -13.93 -34.29
CA GLY A 343 -3.56 -13.15 -35.42
C GLY A 343 -4.12 -11.80 -34.99
N ALA A 344 -4.02 -10.80 -35.88
CA ALA A 344 -4.62 -9.48 -35.64
C ALA A 344 -6.16 -9.53 -35.50
N THR A 345 -6.81 -10.59 -35.99
CA THR A 345 -8.28 -10.79 -35.96
C THR A 345 -8.72 -11.98 -35.10
N THR A 346 -7.82 -12.84 -34.62
CA THR A 346 -8.20 -13.94 -33.71
C THR A 346 -8.54 -13.46 -32.30
N ALA A 347 -8.38 -12.16 -32.04
CA ALA A 347 -8.89 -11.49 -30.85
C ALA A 347 -10.30 -10.89 -31.02
N GLY A 348 -10.99 -11.24 -32.11
CA GLY A 348 -12.32 -10.70 -32.43
C GLY A 348 -13.32 -11.72 -32.95
N VAL A 349 -13.06 -13.04 -32.86
CA VAL A 349 -14.06 -14.06 -33.20
C VAL A 349 -14.69 -14.60 -31.91
N ASN A 350 -15.55 -13.76 -31.33
CA ASN A 350 -16.79 -14.05 -30.59
C ASN A 350 -17.29 -12.79 -29.85
N ILE A 351 -17.33 -11.63 -30.52
CA ILE A 351 -18.07 -10.44 -30.04
C ILE A 351 -18.95 -9.87 -31.18
N ALA A 352 -19.52 -10.75 -31.98
CA ALA A 352 -20.62 -10.41 -32.87
C ALA A 352 -21.61 -11.58 -32.78
N GLU A 353 -22.78 -11.31 -32.20
CA GLU A 353 -23.87 -12.26 -31.90
C GLU A 353 -23.78 -13.04 -30.57
N THR A 354 -23.45 -12.36 -29.49
CA THR A 354 -24.29 -12.46 -28.29
C THR A 354 -24.57 -11.04 -27.87
N GLY A 355 -25.84 -10.63 -27.93
CA GLY A 355 -26.26 -9.34 -27.43
C GLY A 355 -25.78 -9.15 -26.01
N GLU A 356 -25.70 -7.89 -25.61
CA GLU A 356 -25.84 -7.48 -24.22
C GLU A 356 -27.19 -7.96 -23.69
N GLU A 357 -27.32 -9.26 -23.44
CA GLU A 357 -27.97 -9.69 -22.23
C GLU A 357 -26.90 -9.51 -21.16
N GLU A 358 -27.16 -8.59 -20.22
CA GLU A 358 -26.83 -8.88 -18.84
C GLU A 358 -27.20 -10.35 -18.65
N ALA A 359 -26.20 -11.23 -18.61
CA ALA A 359 -26.41 -12.54 -18.07
C ALA A 359 -27.00 -12.26 -16.68
N ALA A 360 -28.30 -12.49 -16.54
CA ALA A 360 -28.92 -12.66 -15.25
C ALA A 360 -27.93 -13.48 -14.42
N ALA A 361 -27.66 -13.04 -13.19
CA ALA A 361 -26.83 -13.76 -12.25
C ALA A 361 -27.05 -15.27 -12.48
N PRO A 362 -25.99 -16.05 -12.80
CA PRO A 362 -26.17 -17.44 -13.19
C PRO A 362 -27.11 -18.07 -12.17
N GLU A 363 -28.19 -18.71 -12.65
CA GLU A 363 -29.07 -19.48 -11.76
C GLU A 363 -28.16 -20.25 -10.83
N ALA A 364 -28.30 -20.05 -9.51
CA ALA A 364 -27.30 -20.47 -8.53
C ALA A 364 -26.97 -21.95 -8.74
N GLU A 365 -25.84 -22.23 -9.43
CA GLU A 365 -25.40 -23.59 -9.68
C GLU A 365 -25.24 -24.26 -8.32
N SER A 366 -25.77 -25.47 -8.19
CA SER A 366 -25.69 -26.16 -6.92
C SER A 366 -24.21 -26.37 -6.54
N PRO A 367 -23.84 -26.32 -5.24
CA PRO A 367 -22.46 -26.56 -4.82
C PRO A 367 -21.91 -27.89 -5.36
N GLU A 368 -22.76 -28.90 -5.54
CA GLU A 368 -22.41 -30.18 -6.13
C GLU A 368 -22.04 -30.08 -7.62
N GLU A 369 -22.70 -29.22 -8.39
CA GLU A 369 -22.41 -28.99 -9.81
C GLU A 369 -21.11 -28.21 -10.00
N LEU A 370 -20.89 -27.16 -9.21
CA LEU A 370 -19.63 -26.40 -9.18
C LEU A 370 -18.44 -27.32 -8.84
N LEU A 371 -18.58 -28.15 -7.80
CA LEU A 371 -17.54 -29.10 -7.43
C LEU A 371 -17.32 -30.17 -8.51
N ARG A 372 -18.38 -30.65 -9.16
CA ARG A 372 -18.25 -31.60 -10.29
C ARG A 372 -17.51 -30.99 -11.47
N GLY A 373 -17.83 -29.76 -11.85
CA GLY A 373 -17.11 -29.03 -12.91
C GLY A 373 -15.62 -28.92 -12.60
N PHE A 374 -15.28 -28.48 -11.39
CA PHE A 374 -13.90 -28.45 -10.91
C PHE A 374 -13.23 -29.82 -10.94
N LEU A 375 -13.90 -30.88 -10.48
CA LEU A 375 -13.34 -32.23 -10.49
C LEU A 375 -13.16 -32.82 -11.89
N ILE A 376 -13.86 -32.32 -12.91
CA ILE A 376 -13.64 -32.71 -14.30
C ILE A 376 -12.39 -32.00 -14.83
N ASP A 377 -12.30 -30.69 -14.61
CA ASP A 377 -11.31 -29.83 -15.26
C ASP A 377 -9.99 -29.72 -14.51
N ALA A 378 -9.97 -29.80 -13.18
CA ALA A 378 -8.78 -29.56 -12.40
C ALA A 378 -7.76 -30.69 -12.52
N SER A 379 -6.47 -30.36 -12.44
CA SER A 379 -5.41 -31.36 -12.33
C SER A 379 -5.53 -32.20 -11.05
N PRO A 380 -5.03 -33.46 -11.02
CA PRO A 380 -5.10 -34.29 -9.82
C PRO A 380 -4.50 -33.64 -8.56
N LEU A 381 -3.39 -32.89 -8.73
CA LEU A 381 -2.77 -32.15 -7.63
C LEU A 381 -3.61 -30.95 -7.18
N ALA A 382 -4.30 -30.26 -8.09
CA ALA A 382 -5.23 -29.18 -7.71
C ALA A 382 -6.46 -29.74 -6.94
N ARG A 383 -6.97 -30.92 -7.33
CA ARG A 383 -8.07 -31.59 -6.61
C ARG A 383 -7.67 -31.96 -5.18
N GLU A 384 -6.50 -32.57 -5.01
CA GLU A 384 -5.98 -32.89 -3.67
C GLU A 384 -5.64 -31.62 -2.87
N LEU A 385 -5.17 -30.56 -3.54
CA LEU A 385 -4.93 -29.28 -2.89
C LEU A 385 -6.22 -28.64 -2.39
N ALA A 386 -7.30 -28.66 -3.17
CA ALA A 386 -8.61 -28.17 -2.71
C ALA A 386 -9.08 -28.88 -1.43
N LYS A 387 -8.87 -30.20 -1.31
CA LYS A 387 -9.16 -30.96 -0.08
C LYS A 387 -8.30 -30.51 1.10
N VAL A 388 -7.00 -30.28 0.89
CA VAL A 388 -6.10 -29.76 1.92
C VAL A 388 -6.54 -28.36 2.36
N LEU A 389 -6.90 -27.50 1.42
CA LEU A 389 -7.34 -26.13 1.67
C LEU A 389 -8.69 -26.07 2.40
N ALA A 390 -9.56 -27.06 2.22
CA ALA A 390 -10.82 -27.16 2.95
C ALA A 390 -10.64 -27.30 4.47
N ALA A 391 -9.48 -27.79 4.93
CA ALA A 391 -9.15 -27.95 6.34
C ALA A 391 -8.46 -26.73 6.97
N VAL A 392 -8.26 -25.64 6.21
CA VAL A 392 -7.47 -24.48 6.66
C VAL A 392 -8.15 -23.16 6.30
N PRO A 393 -7.78 -22.06 6.98
CA PRO A 393 -8.18 -20.70 6.61
C PRO A 393 -7.59 -20.32 5.25
N LEU A 394 -8.42 -19.79 4.34
CA LEU A 394 -8.01 -19.45 2.97
C LEU A 394 -7.43 -18.04 2.91
N ILE A 395 -6.27 -17.89 3.55
CA ILE A 395 -5.44 -16.68 3.46
C ILE A 395 -4.18 -17.07 2.66
N PRO A 396 -3.77 -16.33 1.62
CA PRO A 396 -2.72 -16.81 0.71
C PRO A 396 -1.42 -17.31 1.35
N PRO A 397 -0.86 -16.69 2.42
CA PRO A 397 0.30 -17.25 3.12
C PRO A 397 0.03 -18.62 3.76
N VAL A 398 -1.15 -18.81 4.35
CA VAL A 398 -1.59 -20.08 4.96
C VAL A 398 -1.83 -21.14 3.88
N MET A 399 -2.44 -20.74 2.76
CA MET A 399 -2.67 -21.62 1.61
C MET A 399 -1.34 -22.12 1.02
N ARG A 400 -0.35 -21.22 0.86
CA ARG A 400 1.01 -21.56 0.40
C ARG A 400 1.75 -22.47 1.37
N LEU A 401 1.59 -22.25 2.67
CA LEU A 401 2.14 -23.11 3.70
C LEU A 401 1.53 -24.52 3.66
N ALA A 402 0.19 -24.61 3.61
CA ALA A 402 -0.55 -25.86 3.52
C ALA A 402 -0.12 -26.65 2.27
N GLN A 403 -0.02 -25.95 1.14
CA GLN A 403 0.49 -26.50 -0.10
C GLN A 403 1.88 -27.15 0.10
N ARG A 404 2.85 -26.43 0.65
CA ARG A 404 4.23 -26.93 0.80
C ARG A 404 4.35 -28.08 1.77
N ARG A 405 3.57 -28.06 2.85
CA ARG A 405 3.69 -29.03 3.93
C ARG A 405 3.05 -30.36 3.58
N PHE A 406 1.89 -30.33 2.92
CA PHE A 406 1.08 -31.52 2.68
C PHE A 406 1.09 -31.99 1.22
N LEU A 407 1.44 -31.11 0.28
CA LEU A 407 1.55 -31.41 -1.15
C LEU A 407 2.82 -30.79 -1.74
N PRO A 408 4.03 -31.19 -1.29
CA PRO A 408 5.30 -30.60 -1.72
C PRO A 408 5.57 -30.73 -3.22
N ASP A 409 4.97 -31.74 -3.88
CA ASP A 409 5.07 -31.94 -5.33
C ASP A 409 4.23 -30.94 -6.13
N SER A 410 3.27 -30.27 -5.48
CA SER A 410 2.43 -29.27 -6.11
C SER A 410 3.21 -27.98 -6.38
N LYS A 411 2.94 -27.37 -7.54
CA LYS A 411 3.51 -26.11 -8.01
C LYS A 411 2.53 -24.94 -7.84
N HIS A 412 3.02 -23.72 -7.98
CA HIS A 412 2.25 -22.50 -7.71
C HIS A 412 0.97 -22.38 -8.56
N TRP A 413 0.94 -22.90 -9.78
CA TRP A 413 -0.26 -22.88 -10.63
C TRP A 413 -1.40 -23.78 -10.16
N HIS A 414 -1.14 -24.88 -9.43
CA HIS A 414 -2.24 -25.72 -8.92
C HIS A 414 -3.10 -24.96 -7.90
N LEU A 415 -2.49 -24.04 -7.14
CA LEU A 415 -3.22 -23.17 -6.23
C LEU A 415 -4.14 -22.21 -7.00
N ALA A 416 -3.67 -21.70 -8.13
CA ALA A 416 -4.45 -20.88 -9.03
C ALA A 416 -5.58 -21.66 -9.74
N GLU A 417 -5.39 -22.94 -10.06
CA GLU A 417 -6.49 -23.78 -10.54
C GLU A 417 -7.63 -23.86 -9.54
N VAL A 418 -7.34 -23.96 -8.23
CA VAL A 418 -8.39 -23.90 -7.18
C VAL A 418 -8.98 -22.50 -7.10
N PHE A 419 -8.15 -21.47 -7.11
CA PHE A 419 -8.57 -20.08 -6.91
C PHE A 419 -9.45 -19.55 -8.05
N PHE A 420 -9.16 -19.90 -9.31
CA PHE A 420 -9.91 -19.47 -10.49
C PHE A 420 -10.98 -20.48 -10.95
N SER A 421 -11.22 -21.54 -10.17
CA SER A 421 -12.25 -22.55 -10.50
C SER A 421 -13.68 -22.09 -10.27
N GLY A 422 -13.88 -20.94 -9.61
CA GLY A 422 -15.19 -20.52 -9.11
C GLY A 422 -15.58 -21.15 -7.76
N LEU A 423 -14.77 -22.07 -7.23
CA LEU A 423 -15.00 -22.64 -5.89
C LEU A 423 -14.70 -21.67 -4.74
N VAL A 424 -13.91 -20.62 -4.99
CA VAL A 424 -13.41 -19.70 -3.98
C VAL A 424 -13.85 -18.29 -4.31
N GLU A 425 -14.36 -17.57 -3.32
CA GLU A 425 -14.76 -16.17 -3.41
C GLU A 425 -14.06 -15.33 -2.34
N LYS A 426 -14.03 -14.01 -2.51
CA LYS A 426 -13.49 -13.11 -1.48
C LYS A 426 -14.43 -13.13 -0.28
N SER A 427 -13.88 -13.39 0.91
CA SER A 427 -14.64 -13.45 2.15
C SER A 427 -15.24 -12.09 2.47
N THR A 428 -16.46 -12.07 3.01
CA THR A 428 -17.09 -10.87 3.57
C THR A 428 -16.30 -10.31 4.77
N PHE A 429 -15.46 -11.14 5.41
CA PHE A 429 -14.59 -10.73 6.53
C PHE A 429 -13.22 -10.24 6.06
N SER A 430 -12.93 -10.26 4.75
CA SER A 430 -11.66 -9.77 4.22
C SER A 430 -11.49 -8.28 4.53
N PRO A 431 -10.28 -7.81 4.92
CA PRO A 431 -10.06 -6.38 5.16
C PRO A 431 -10.35 -5.54 3.91
N GLU A 432 -11.03 -4.40 4.08
CA GLU A 432 -11.34 -3.47 2.97
C GLU A 432 -10.06 -2.91 2.36
N GLY A 433 -9.96 -2.91 1.03
CA GLY A 433 -8.76 -2.47 0.32
C GLY A 433 -7.57 -3.44 0.40
N ALA A 434 -7.73 -4.61 1.05
CA ALA A 434 -6.70 -5.64 1.08
C ALA A 434 -6.30 -6.04 -0.34
N THR A 435 -5.01 -5.92 -0.62
CA THR A 435 -4.38 -6.55 -1.79
C THR A 435 -4.52 -8.06 -1.66
N VAL A 436 -4.48 -8.80 -2.76
CA VAL A 436 -4.69 -10.27 -2.73
C VAL A 436 -3.86 -11.00 -1.66
N PRO A 437 -2.56 -10.70 -1.43
CA PRO A 437 -1.78 -11.33 -0.34
C PRO A 437 -2.38 -11.18 1.06
N ASP A 438 -3.10 -10.08 1.31
CA ASP A 438 -3.70 -9.70 2.59
C ASP A 438 -5.21 -9.99 2.65
N ALA A 439 -5.81 -10.35 1.50
CA ALA A 439 -7.23 -10.64 1.38
C ALA A 439 -7.56 -12.03 1.93
N TRP A 440 -8.75 -12.15 2.50
CA TRP A 440 -9.27 -13.42 3.03
C TRP A 440 -10.30 -13.95 2.05
N TYR A 441 -10.29 -15.26 1.86
CA TYR A 441 -11.16 -15.94 0.89
C TYR A 441 -12.04 -16.96 1.59
N ASP A 442 -13.14 -17.33 0.97
CA ASP A 442 -13.97 -18.45 1.43
C ASP A 442 -14.32 -19.36 0.27
N PHE A 443 -14.59 -20.62 0.59
CA PHE A 443 -15.23 -21.48 -0.39
C PHE A 443 -16.68 -21.03 -0.56
N TYR A 444 -17.20 -21.11 -1.79
CA TYR A 444 -18.61 -20.91 -2.06
C TYR A 444 -19.45 -21.80 -1.10
N PRO A 445 -20.58 -21.30 -0.56
CA PRO A 445 -21.33 -22.00 0.48
C PRO A 445 -21.60 -23.48 0.14
N GLY A 446 -21.28 -24.40 1.05
CA GLY A 446 -21.47 -25.85 0.87
C GLY A 446 -20.26 -26.61 0.32
N ILE A 447 -19.36 -25.95 -0.43
CA ILE A 447 -18.20 -26.61 -1.05
C ILE A 447 -17.22 -27.16 -0.01
N ARG A 448 -16.96 -26.40 1.06
CA ARG A 448 -16.05 -26.83 2.14
C ARG A 448 -16.53 -28.13 2.78
N GLN A 449 -17.84 -28.25 3.02
CA GLN A 449 -18.45 -29.44 3.61
C GLN A 449 -18.34 -30.64 2.67
N LEU A 450 -18.58 -30.46 1.38
CA LEU A 450 -18.44 -31.52 0.37
C LEU A 450 -17.00 -32.03 0.24
N LEU A 451 -16.00 -31.12 0.26
CA LEU A 451 -14.58 -31.48 0.20
C LEU A 451 -14.11 -32.22 1.47
N LEU A 452 -14.67 -31.86 2.63
CA LEU A 452 -14.35 -32.48 3.91
C LEU A 452 -15.10 -33.80 4.15
N ALA A 453 -16.29 -33.99 3.56
CA ALA A 453 -17.10 -35.19 3.75
C ALA A 453 -16.40 -36.48 3.30
N ASP A 454 -15.55 -36.39 2.27
CA ASP A 454 -14.75 -37.51 1.74
C ASP A 454 -13.34 -37.60 2.37
N SER A 455 -13.04 -36.75 3.37
CA SER A 455 -11.74 -36.70 4.03
C SER A 455 -11.76 -37.49 5.34
N ALA A 456 -10.80 -38.41 5.53
CA ALA A 456 -10.66 -39.14 6.78
C ALA A 456 -10.33 -38.18 7.94
N ALA A 457 -11.04 -38.31 9.07
CA ALA A 457 -10.85 -37.46 10.26
C ALA A 457 -9.38 -37.32 10.67
N ARG A 458 -8.62 -38.41 10.63
CA ARG A 458 -7.17 -38.42 10.94
C ARG A 458 -6.35 -37.51 10.02
N ARG A 459 -6.67 -37.47 8.73
CA ARG A 459 -6.00 -36.61 7.75
C ARG A 459 -6.27 -35.13 8.05
N THR A 460 -7.51 -34.79 8.39
CA THR A 460 -7.90 -33.42 8.75
C THR A 460 -7.22 -32.98 10.06
N ILE A 461 -7.11 -33.87 11.05
CA ILE A 461 -6.35 -33.64 12.30
C ILE A 461 -4.88 -33.33 11.99
N ASP A 462 -4.24 -34.16 11.16
CA ASP A 462 -2.82 -34.01 10.83
C ASP A 462 -2.55 -32.68 10.08
N ILE A 463 -3.46 -32.29 9.17
CA ILE A 463 -3.38 -31.01 8.46
C ILE A 463 -3.52 -29.83 9.42
N TRP A 464 -4.58 -29.86 10.23
CA TRP A 464 -4.92 -28.76 11.13
C TRP A 464 -3.86 -28.57 12.22
N ARG A 465 -3.40 -29.65 12.87
CA ARG A 465 -2.29 -29.60 13.85
C ARG A 465 -0.98 -29.15 13.22
N GLY A 466 -0.64 -29.71 12.06
CA GLY A 466 0.64 -29.40 11.40
C GLY A 466 0.78 -27.94 10.98
N ILE A 467 -0.32 -27.25 10.69
CA ILE A 467 -0.33 -25.81 10.39
C ILE A 467 -0.46 -24.98 11.67
N GLY A 468 -1.29 -25.42 12.62
CA GLY A 468 -1.43 -24.76 13.92
C GLY A 468 -0.10 -24.64 14.68
N ASP A 469 0.74 -25.68 14.63
CA ASP A 469 2.08 -25.66 15.23
C ASP A 469 3.03 -24.70 14.49
N TYR A 470 3.00 -24.67 13.15
CA TYR A 470 3.81 -23.73 12.37
C TYR A 470 3.42 -22.27 12.63
N ILE A 471 2.11 -21.97 12.68
CA ILE A 471 1.61 -20.62 12.94
C ILE A 471 2.04 -20.18 14.33
N ARG A 472 1.92 -21.04 15.34
CA ARG A 472 2.38 -20.79 16.72
C ARG A 472 3.88 -20.48 16.79
N ASP A 473 4.70 -21.25 16.08
CA ASP A 473 6.15 -21.12 16.11
C ASP A 473 6.68 -19.90 15.33
N HIS A 474 5.99 -19.45 14.27
CA HIS A 474 6.48 -18.39 13.37
C HIS A 474 5.77 -17.04 13.54
N TYR A 475 4.54 -17.02 14.05
CA TYR A 475 3.78 -15.79 14.32
C TYR A 475 3.71 -15.45 15.82
N GLY A 476 4.25 -16.31 16.70
CA GLY A 476 4.26 -16.12 18.17
C GLY A 476 2.91 -16.42 18.83
N GLU A 477 2.88 -16.35 20.17
CA GLU A 477 1.63 -16.32 20.94
C GLU A 477 0.91 -14.99 20.67
N PHE A 478 0.25 -14.89 19.52
CA PHE A 478 -0.94 -14.05 19.45
C PHE A 478 -1.91 -14.65 20.47
N ARG A 479 -2.23 -13.89 21.53
CA ARG A 479 -3.28 -14.26 22.52
C ARG A 479 -4.62 -14.66 21.85
N ASP A 480 -4.79 -14.36 20.56
CA ASP A 480 -5.96 -14.68 19.74
C ASP A 480 -5.82 -15.92 18.82
N PHE A 481 -4.63 -16.53 18.67
CA PHE A 481 -4.45 -17.80 17.95
C PHE A 481 -4.40 -18.96 18.93
N SER A 482 -5.48 -19.11 19.69
CA SER A 482 -5.71 -20.30 20.46
C SER A 482 -6.05 -21.42 19.45
N ALA A 483 -5.03 -22.15 18.98
CA ALA A 483 -5.20 -23.50 18.45
C ALA A 483 -5.71 -24.40 19.59
N LEU A 484 -6.95 -24.13 20.01
CA LEU A 484 -7.70 -24.87 21.00
C LEU A 484 -8.16 -26.13 20.27
N ILE A 485 -7.49 -27.25 20.55
CA ILE A 485 -8.30 -28.45 20.77
C ILE A 485 -9.27 -28.02 21.88
N PRO A 486 -10.56 -27.86 21.62
CA PRO A 486 -11.46 -27.39 22.66
C PRO A 486 -11.36 -28.38 23.81
N ASN A 487 -10.89 -27.91 24.97
CA ASN A 487 -11.14 -28.63 26.19
C ASN A 487 -12.67 -28.63 26.34
N PRO A 488 -13.36 -29.77 26.48
CA PRO A 488 -14.82 -29.84 26.62
C PRO A 488 -15.39 -28.98 27.76
N GLN A 489 -14.53 -28.38 28.59
CA GLN A 489 -14.85 -27.58 29.77
C GLN A 489 -14.32 -26.13 29.72
N GLY A 490 -13.71 -25.68 28.61
CA GLY A 490 -13.06 -24.35 28.50
C GLY A 490 -13.89 -23.32 27.72
N SER A 491 -14.08 -22.13 28.29
CA SER A 491 -14.80 -21.01 27.67
C SER A 491 -13.92 -20.21 26.70
N LEU A 492 -14.31 -20.16 25.42
CA LEU A 492 -13.87 -19.14 24.45
C LEU A 492 -14.51 -17.79 24.84
N ALA A 493 -14.00 -17.14 25.89
CA ALA A 493 -14.56 -15.91 26.44
C ALA A 493 -13.99 -14.63 25.81
N ASP A 494 -12.79 -14.65 25.23
CA ASP A 494 -12.09 -13.43 24.82
C ASP A 494 -11.56 -13.57 23.39
N ALA A 495 -12.32 -13.09 22.40
CA ALA A 495 -11.84 -12.92 21.03
C ALA A 495 -12.72 -11.91 20.28
N VAL A 496 -12.50 -10.62 20.56
CA VAL A 496 -13.28 -9.50 19.98
C VAL A 496 -12.60 -9.00 18.70
N SER A 497 -12.55 -9.83 17.66
CA SER A 497 -12.13 -9.41 16.32
C SER A 497 -12.82 -10.22 15.22
N ASP A 498 -13.13 -9.58 14.07
CA ASP A 498 -13.70 -10.25 12.88
C ASP A 498 -12.83 -11.40 12.37
N ARG A 499 -11.51 -11.26 12.59
CA ARG A 499 -10.52 -12.31 12.37
C ARG A 499 -10.87 -13.58 13.14
N SER A 500 -11.13 -13.46 14.44
CA SER A 500 -11.42 -14.61 15.31
C SER A 500 -12.68 -15.38 14.89
N LEU A 501 -13.68 -14.69 14.34
CA LEU A 501 -14.90 -15.30 13.80
C LEU A 501 -14.64 -16.08 12.51
N TYR A 502 -13.80 -15.54 11.62
CA TYR A 502 -13.39 -16.20 10.38
C TYR A 502 -12.62 -17.52 10.66
N PHE A 503 -11.71 -17.51 11.64
CA PHE A 503 -11.01 -18.74 12.06
C PHE A 503 -11.96 -19.74 12.75
N ALA A 504 -12.89 -19.27 13.59
CA ALA A 504 -13.85 -20.13 14.29
C ALA A 504 -14.78 -20.92 13.36
N GLU A 505 -15.15 -20.36 12.20
CA GLU A 505 -15.95 -21.08 11.19
C GLU A 505 -15.19 -22.24 10.57
N VAL A 506 -13.89 -22.05 10.29
CA VAL A 506 -13.02 -23.10 9.77
C VAL A 506 -12.84 -24.20 10.82
N ASP A 507 -12.63 -23.82 12.08
CA ASP A 507 -12.43 -24.76 13.19
C ASP A 507 -13.68 -25.63 13.42
N ALA A 508 -14.88 -25.04 13.36
CA ALA A 508 -16.12 -25.81 13.49
C ALA A 508 -16.31 -26.80 12.35
N ALA A 509 -16.02 -26.41 11.10
CA ALA A 509 -16.11 -27.30 9.95
C ALA A 509 -15.15 -28.50 10.08
N VAL A 510 -13.94 -28.28 10.59
CA VAL A 510 -12.95 -29.34 10.85
C VAL A 510 -13.39 -30.24 12.00
N LEU A 511 -13.80 -29.68 13.14
CA LEU A 511 -14.23 -30.44 14.33
C LEU A 511 -15.42 -31.36 14.04
N ARG A 512 -16.35 -30.93 13.18
CA ARG A 512 -17.47 -31.76 12.73
C ARG A 512 -17.01 -33.06 12.05
N THR A 513 -15.91 -33.03 11.30
CA THR A 513 -15.38 -34.25 10.65
C THR A 513 -14.86 -35.29 11.66
N TRP A 514 -14.58 -34.89 12.90
CA TRP A 514 -14.03 -35.78 13.93
C TRP A 514 -15.13 -36.58 14.66
N GLY A 515 -16.39 -36.13 14.58
CA GLY A 515 -17.55 -36.82 15.15
C GLY A 515 -17.57 -36.88 16.68
N GLY A 516 -18.63 -37.48 17.24
CA GLY A 516 -18.82 -37.59 18.69
C GLY A 516 -19.00 -36.23 19.38
N GLU A 517 -18.41 -36.07 20.57
CA GLU A 517 -18.49 -34.83 21.37
C GLU A 517 -17.96 -33.59 20.62
N TYR A 518 -17.08 -33.77 19.63
CA TYR A 518 -16.57 -32.67 18.79
C TYR A 518 -17.60 -32.14 17.79
N ALA A 519 -18.59 -32.95 17.40
CA ALA A 519 -19.69 -32.48 16.55
C ALA A 519 -20.63 -31.54 17.32
N ASP A 520 -20.86 -31.80 18.60
CA ASP A 520 -21.65 -30.94 19.49
C ASP A 520 -20.93 -29.61 19.75
N ILE A 521 -19.60 -29.65 19.95
CA ILE A 521 -18.78 -28.45 20.08
C ILE A 521 -18.78 -27.63 18.78
N ALA A 522 -18.64 -28.28 17.63
CA ALA A 522 -18.73 -27.63 16.33
C ALA A 522 -20.08 -26.94 16.12
N GLN A 523 -21.20 -27.58 16.50
CA GLN A 523 -22.52 -26.99 16.41
C GLN A 523 -22.67 -25.74 17.29
N ASN A 524 -22.14 -25.77 18.52
CA ASN A 524 -22.15 -24.62 19.43
C ASN A 524 -21.32 -23.46 18.85
N ILE A 525 -20.13 -23.74 18.32
CA ILE A 525 -19.29 -22.72 17.66
C ILE A 525 -20.02 -22.13 16.45
N GLU A 526 -20.64 -22.94 15.60
CA GLU A 526 -21.41 -22.46 14.45
C GLU A 526 -22.64 -21.65 14.84
N GLU A 527 -23.37 -22.03 15.89
CA GLU A 527 -24.51 -21.27 16.39
C GLU A 527 -24.06 -19.91 16.94
N ARG A 528 -22.94 -19.86 17.68
CA ARG A 528 -22.35 -18.61 18.18
C ARG A 528 -21.80 -17.74 17.04
N VAL A 529 -21.12 -18.34 16.06
CA VAL A 529 -20.66 -17.64 14.85
C VAL A 529 -21.86 -17.15 14.05
N ARG A 530 -22.93 -17.94 13.89
CA ARG A 530 -24.15 -17.53 13.18
C ARG A 530 -24.89 -16.42 13.91
N GLN A 531 -25.00 -16.49 15.23
CA GLN A 531 -25.58 -15.44 16.05
C GLN A 531 -24.74 -14.17 15.95
N ARG A 532 -23.40 -14.29 15.99
CA ARG A 532 -22.50 -13.14 15.87
C ARG A 532 -22.44 -12.57 14.46
N LYS A 533 -22.48 -13.43 13.42
CA LYS A 533 -22.68 -13.06 12.02
C LYS A 533 -24.02 -12.37 11.87
N GLN A 534 -25.09 -12.83 12.52
CA GLN A 534 -26.38 -12.14 12.53
C GLN A 534 -26.32 -10.80 13.27
N GLU A 535 -25.57 -10.67 14.37
CA GLU A 535 -25.37 -9.40 15.09
C GLU A 535 -24.52 -8.40 14.30
N ILE A 536 -23.55 -8.89 13.51
CA ILE A 536 -22.74 -8.11 12.57
C ILE A 536 -23.54 -7.79 11.30
N LEU A 537 -24.36 -8.74 10.81
CA LEU A 537 -25.22 -8.68 9.60
C LEU A 537 -26.54 -7.94 9.83
N THR A 538 -26.95 -7.73 11.08
CA THR A 538 -27.97 -6.74 11.41
C THR A 538 -27.28 -5.40 11.51
N PRO A 539 -27.51 -4.47 10.56
CA PRO A 539 -27.16 -3.09 10.81
C PRO A 539 -27.87 -2.69 12.11
N GLU A 540 -27.21 -1.92 12.98
CA GLU A 540 -27.96 -1.05 13.88
C GLU A 540 -29.10 -0.47 13.04
N LYS A 541 -30.37 -0.65 13.45
CA LYS A 541 -31.50 -0.11 12.68
C LYS A 541 -31.29 1.39 12.60
N LEU A 542 -30.65 1.84 11.51
CA LEU A 542 -30.38 3.24 11.31
C LEU A 542 -31.73 3.89 11.14
N LEU A 543 -32.01 4.81 12.05
CA LEU A 543 -33.17 5.66 11.97
C LEU A 543 -32.97 6.60 10.80
N LYS A 544 -34.07 7.03 10.20
CA LYS A 544 -34.08 7.97 9.09
C LYS A 544 -34.64 9.29 9.59
N PHE A 545 -34.04 10.40 9.21
CA PHE A 545 -34.59 11.73 9.43
C PHE A 545 -34.51 12.56 8.15
N THR A 546 -35.44 13.49 8.02
CA THR A 546 -35.50 14.43 6.91
C THR A 546 -35.12 15.82 7.41
N PHE A 547 -34.46 16.59 6.56
CA PHE A 547 -34.02 17.94 6.86
C PHE A 547 -33.97 18.77 5.58
N GLU A 548 -33.91 20.10 5.73
CA GLU A 548 -33.77 21.03 4.63
C GLU A 548 -32.37 21.66 4.65
N THR A 549 -31.66 21.60 3.53
CA THR A 549 -30.43 22.36 3.29
C THR A 549 -30.71 23.56 2.39
N LEU A 550 -29.97 24.65 2.60
CA LEU A 550 -30.10 25.90 1.85
C LEU A 550 -28.83 26.17 1.06
N TYR A 551 -28.99 26.75 -0.12
CA TYR A 551 -27.89 27.26 -0.94
C TYR A 551 -28.10 28.75 -1.24
N VAL A 552 -27.01 29.51 -1.31
CA VAL A 552 -27.00 30.95 -1.50
C VAL A 552 -26.02 31.39 -2.58
N ASP A 553 -26.28 32.56 -3.17
CA ASP A 553 -25.37 33.22 -4.11
C ASP A 553 -24.31 34.09 -3.41
N LYS A 554 -23.53 34.85 -4.19
CA LYS A 554 -22.49 35.77 -3.68
C LYS A 554 -23.02 36.91 -2.79
N ARG A 555 -24.32 37.21 -2.83
CA ARG A 555 -24.99 38.23 -2.01
C ARG A 555 -25.61 37.63 -0.75
N GLY A 556 -25.59 36.31 -0.60
CA GLY A 556 -26.21 35.60 0.50
C GLY A 556 -27.72 35.43 0.32
N GLU A 557 -28.25 35.62 -0.89
CA GLU A 557 -29.66 35.39 -1.21
C GLU A 557 -29.87 33.89 -1.51
N ILE A 558 -30.96 33.32 -1.00
CA ILE A 558 -31.27 31.89 -1.16
C ILE A 558 -31.57 31.58 -2.63
N THR A 559 -30.77 30.70 -3.22
CA THR A 559 -30.92 30.24 -4.62
C THR A 559 -31.65 28.92 -4.73
N LYS A 560 -31.45 28.02 -3.76
CA LYS A 560 -32.05 26.68 -3.75
C LYS A 560 -32.34 26.24 -2.31
N ARG A 561 -33.47 25.56 -2.13
CA ARG A 561 -33.79 24.76 -0.94
C ARG A 561 -33.94 23.32 -1.36
N GLU A 562 -33.41 22.41 -0.58
CA GLU A 562 -33.42 20.98 -0.91
C GLU A 562 -33.76 20.17 0.33
N SER A 563 -34.84 19.42 0.25
CA SER A 563 -35.22 18.44 1.28
C SER A 563 -34.46 17.15 1.04
N LEU A 564 -33.64 16.77 2.01
CA LEU A 564 -32.79 15.58 1.96
C LEU A 564 -33.11 14.68 3.15
N GLU A 565 -32.57 13.47 3.08
CA GLU A 565 -32.75 12.45 4.10
C GLU A 565 -31.38 11.87 4.47
N ALA A 566 -31.17 11.61 5.75
CA ALA A 566 -29.97 10.94 6.23
C ALA A 566 -30.32 9.85 7.24
N TYR A 567 -29.38 8.93 7.39
CA TYR A 567 -29.47 7.79 8.30
C TYR A 567 -28.62 8.06 9.54
N TYR A 568 -29.04 7.58 10.70
CA TYR A 568 -28.35 7.80 11.97
C TYR A 568 -28.66 6.72 12.99
N TYR A 569 -27.81 6.62 14.01
CA TYR A 569 -28.16 5.97 15.27
C TYR A 569 -28.04 6.95 16.43
N GLN A 570 -28.61 6.59 17.58
CA GLN A 570 -28.53 7.37 18.80
C GLN A 570 -27.78 6.59 19.86
N GLU A 571 -26.74 7.20 20.43
CA GLU A 571 -26.06 6.67 21.60
C GLU A 571 -26.70 7.26 22.86
N PRO A 572 -27.37 6.46 23.70
CA PRO A 572 -28.03 6.95 24.90
C PRO A 572 -27.01 7.39 25.96
N LEU A 573 -27.21 8.57 26.55
CA LEU A 573 -26.26 9.16 27.52
C LEU A 573 -26.97 9.47 28.86
N GLY A 574 -27.46 8.45 29.56
CA GLY A 574 -28.13 8.63 30.87
C GLY A 574 -29.51 9.31 30.80
N GLU A 575 -30.24 9.29 31.92
CA GLU A 575 -31.59 9.86 31.99
C GLU A 575 -31.57 11.40 31.92
N GLY A 576 -32.44 11.97 31.07
CA GLY A 576 -32.63 13.43 30.96
C GLY A 576 -31.61 14.19 30.11
N ILE A 577 -30.70 13.47 29.43
CA ILE A 577 -29.71 14.05 28.52
C ILE A 577 -30.07 13.66 27.08
N GLU A 578 -30.01 14.62 26.16
CA GLU A 578 -30.25 14.34 24.74
C GLU A 578 -29.21 13.34 24.22
N PRO A 579 -29.63 12.23 23.58
CA PRO A 579 -28.70 11.22 23.10
C PRO A 579 -27.72 11.79 22.07
N LEU A 580 -26.54 11.17 21.97
CA LEU A 580 -25.56 11.54 20.96
C LEU A 580 -25.99 10.93 19.62
N THR A 581 -26.55 11.78 18.76
CA THR A 581 -26.95 11.43 17.39
C THR A 581 -25.71 11.30 16.49
N MET A 582 -25.50 10.12 15.94
CA MET A 582 -24.40 9.77 15.05
C MET A 582 -24.91 9.54 13.63
N VAL A 583 -24.60 10.45 12.71
CA VAL A 583 -25.10 10.44 11.33
C VAL A 583 -24.20 9.58 10.46
N ALA A 584 -24.80 8.72 9.63
CA ALA A 584 -24.10 7.89 8.65
C ALA A 584 -23.61 8.76 7.49
N ILE A 585 -22.29 8.90 7.40
CA ILE A 585 -21.62 9.64 6.33
C ILE A 585 -21.21 8.62 5.26
N PRO A 586 -21.71 8.75 4.02
CA PRO A 586 -21.36 7.83 2.95
C PRO A 586 -19.87 7.95 2.61
N GLY A 587 -19.24 6.85 2.23
CA GLY A 587 -17.88 6.90 1.68
C GLY A 587 -17.87 7.55 0.29
N GLY A 588 -16.76 8.17 -0.08
CA GLY A 588 -16.62 8.82 -1.39
C GLY A 588 -15.27 9.49 -1.58
N THR A 589 -15.08 10.09 -2.75
CA THR A 589 -13.85 10.81 -3.10
C THR A 589 -14.15 12.29 -3.25
N PHE A 590 -13.29 13.15 -2.70
CA PHE A 590 -13.38 14.61 -2.85
C PHE A 590 -12.00 15.24 -3.03
N LEU A 591 -11.98 16.49 -3.49
CA LEU A 591 -10.77 17.30 -3.54
C LEU A 591 -10.60 18.09 -2.24
N MET A 592 -9.62 17.68 -1.43
CA MET A 592 -9.26 18.32 -0.17
C MET A 592 -8.34 19.51 -0.40
N GLY A 593 -8.55 20.60 0.33
CA GLY A 593 -7.81 21.85 0.17
C GLY A 593 -8.49 22.84 -0.78
N SER A 594 -7.78 23.92 -1.12
CA SER A 594 -8.32 25.06 -1.87
C SER A 594 -7.71 25.20 -3.28
N PRO A 595 -8.49 25.65 -4.29
CA PRO A 595 -8.07 25.64 -5.70
C PRO A 595 -7.07 26.75 -6.10
N GLY A 596 -6.74 27.69 -5.22
CA GLY A 596 -5.71 28.71 -5.46
C GLY A 596 -6.19 30.15 -5.59
N GLU A 597 -7.29 30.54 -4.94
CA GLU A 597 -7.95 31.85 -5.11
C GLU A 597 -7.51 32.93 -4.09
N LYS A 598 -8.07 34.15 -4.24
CA LYS A 598 -7.74 35.37 -3.46
C LYS A 598 -7.86 35.19 -1.94
N ASN A 599 -8.70 34.27 -1.47
CA ASN A 599 -8.98 34.07 -0.04
C ASN A 599 -8.26 32.85 0.55
N ASP A 600 -7.47 32.14 -0.22
CA ASP A 600 -6.79 30.92 0.22
C ASP A 600 -5.68 31.21 1.23
N ASP A 601 -5.41 30.25 2.10
CA ASP A 601 -4.20 30.22 2.90
C ASP A 601 -3.17 29.27 2.25
N LYS A 602 -1.87 29.48 2.52
CA LYS A 602 -0.82 28.59 1.98
C LYS A 602 -0.96 27.17 2.52
N SER A 603 -1.47 27.04 3.74
CA SER A 603 -1.67 25.74 4.40
C SER A 603 -2.73 24.85 3.75
N GLU A 604 -3.55 25.42 2.87
CA GLU A 604 -4.68 24.76 2.21
C GLU A 604 -4.28 24.13 0.86
N LYS A 605 -3.01 24.23 0.48
CA LYS A 605 -2.48 23.85 -0.84
C LYS A 605 -1.41 22.76 -0.72
N PRO A 606 -1.19 21.95 -1.77
CA PRO A 606 -2.00 21.82 -2.97
C PRO A 606 -3.33 21.12 -2.70
N GLN A 607 -4.31 21.40 -3.56
CA GLN A 607 -5.54 20.62 -3.60
C GLN A 607 -5.21 19.20 -4.10
N HIS A 608 -5.76 18.18 -3.44
CA HIS A 608 -5.45 16.77 -3.75
C HIS A 608 -6.67 15.86 -3.53
N PRO A 609 -6.79 14.75 -4.27
CA PRO A 609 -7.91 13.82 -4.12
C PRO A 609 -7.74 12.96 -2.86
N VAL A 610 -8.80 12.84 -2.08
CA VAL A 610 -8.88 11.98 -0.90
C VAL A 610 -10.14 11.13 -0.99
N ARG A 611 -10.00 9.82 -0.79
CA ARG A 611 -11.09 8.85 -0.69
C ARG A 611 -11.36 8.58 0.77
N VAL A 612 -12.54 8.93 1.27
CA VAL A 612 -12.95 8.69 2.66
C VAL A 612 -13.88 7.46 2.68
N SER A 613 -13.63 6.52 3.58
CA SER A 613 -14.53 5.37 3.81
C SER A 613 -15.82 5.80 4.49
N ALA A 614 -16.87 4.98 4.49
CA ALA A 614 -18.08 5.32 5.24
C ALA A 614 -17.81 5.32 6.76
N PHE A 615 -18.40 6.26 7.49
CA PHE A 615 -18.22 6.40 8.94
C PHE A 615 -19.43 7.08 9.57
N TYR A 616 -19.50 7.07 10.90
CA TYR A 616 -20.50 7.86 11.62
C TYR A 616 -19.87 9.10 12.22
N LEU A 617 -20.51 10.26 12.06
CA LEU A 617 -20.07 11.53 12.64
C LEU A 617 -21.17 12.12 13.51
N SER A 618 -20.82 12.67 14.66
CA SER A 618 -21.81 13.33 15.51
C SER A 618 -22.46 14.49 14.77
N GLN A 619 -23.79 14.54 14.82
CA GLN A 619 -24.61 15.49 14.06
C GLN A 619 -24.23 16.94 14.35
N THR A 620 -23.82 17.21 15.59
CA THR A 620 -23.43 18.50 16.12
C THR A 620 -22.07 18.41 16.81
N PRO A 621 -21.41 19.54 17.12
CA PRO A 621 -20.38 19.57 18.15
C PRO A 621 -20.92 19.01 19.47
N ILE A 622 -20.04 18.44 20.30
CA ILE A 622 -20.42 17.88 21.60
C ILE A 622 -21.04 18.97 22.48
N THR A 623 -22.22 18.70 23.04
CA THR A 623 -22.92 19.67 23.87
C THR A 623 -22.39 19.67 25.31
N ARG A 624 -22.70 20.74 26.06
CA ARG A 624 -22.38 20.81 27.49
C ARG A 624 -23.02 19.67 28.29
N ALA A 625 -24.22 19.23 27.93
CA ALA A 625 -24.89 18.11 28.59
C ALA A 625 -24.13 16.79 28.37
N GLN A 626 -23.79 16.50 27.11
CA GLN A 626 -23.06 15.29 26.70
C GLN A 626 -21.66 15.25 27.31
N TRP A 627 -20.95 16.39 27.29
CA TRP A 627 -19.66 16.56 27.97
C TRP A 627 -19.76 16.19 29.45
N ARG A 628 -20.73 16.77 30.16
CA ARG A 628 -20.90 16.58 31.60
C ARG A 628 -21.12 15.11 31.94
N PHE A 629 -21.93 14.39 31.17
CA PHE A 629 -22.13 12.95 31.38
C PHE A 629 -20.82 12.18 31.29
N VAL A 630 -20.09 12.31 30.18
CA VAL A 630 -18.85 11.55 29.93
C VAL A 630 -17.73 11.95 30.89
N ALA A 631 -17.66 13.22 31.29
CA ALA A 631 -16.68 13.70 32.26
C ALA A 631 -16.87 13.08 33.67
N HIS A 632 -18.06 12.55 33.99
CA HIS A 632 -18.31 11.81 35.24
C HIS A 632 -18.05 10.30 35.12
N LEU A 633 -17.87 9.76 33.92
CA LEU A 633 -17.48 8.36 33.74
C LEU A 633 -16.06 8.11 34.31
N PRO A 634 -15.70 6.85 34.64
CA PRO A 634 -14.37 6.51 35.11
C PRO A 634 -13.27 7.07 34.20
N ARG A 635 -12.19 7.58 34.81
CA ARG A 635 -11.05 8.11 34.06
C ARG A 635 -10.30 7.00 33.34
N GLU A 636 -9.76 7.31 32.16
CA GLU A 636 -8.87 6.42 31.41
C GLU A 636 -7.41 6.90 31.54
N GLY A 637 -7.12 8.15 31.17
CA GLY A 637 -5.77 8.72 31.20
C GLY A 637 -5.64 9.97 32.07
N LYS A 638 -6.57 10.92 31.93
CA LYS A 638 -6.56 12.20 32.69
C LYS A 638 -7.91 12.54 33.33
N ASN A 639 -7.89 13.47 34.28
CA ASN A 639 -9.11 14.02 34.86
C ASN A 639 -9.69 15.10 33.93
N LEU A 640 -11.02 15.12 33.80
CA LEU A 640 -11.76 16.15 33.07
C LEU A 640 -12.47 17.09 34.05
N ASN A 641 -12.51 18.39 33.71
CA ASN A 641 -13.42 19.32 34.36
C ASN A 641 -14.84 19.09 33.79
N PRO A 642 -15.86 18.77 34.61
CA PRO A 642 -17.20 18.45 34.11
C PRO A 642 -18.01 19.66 33.60
N ASP A 643 -17.59 20.90 33.86
CA ASP A 643 -18.29 22.11 33.35
C ASP A 643 -17.29 23.22 32.95
N PRO A 644 -16.50 23.01 31.86
CA PRO A 644 -15.43 23.93 31.45
C PRO A 644 -15.94 25.17 30.72
N ALA A 645 -17.10 25.04 30.05
CA ALA A 645 -17.65 26.06 29.17
C ALA A 645 -17.88 27.40 29.88
N ARG A 646 -17.43 28.49 29.23
CA ARG A 646 -17.75 29.88 29.59
C ARG A 646 -19.22 30.21 29.31
N PHE A 647 -19.77 29.76 28.19
CA PHE A 647 -21.11 30.13 27.74
C PHE A 647 -22.13 29.07 28.15
N LYS A 648 -22.96 29.41 29.14
CA LYS A 648 -23.85 28.47 29.83
C LYS A 648 -25.34 28.75 29.64
N GLN A 649 -25.72 29.36 28.51
CA GLN A 649 -27.10 29.80 28.28
C GLN A 649 -28.07 28.61 28.12
N SER A 650 -27.58 27.51 27.55
CA SER A 650 -28.29 26.25 27.40
C SER A 650 -27.33 25.08 27.63
N ASP A 651 -27.88 23.93 28.00
CA ASP A 651 -27.15 22.66 28.05
C ASP A 651 -26.86 22.12 26.64
N ASN A 652 -27.58 22.63 25.62
CA ASN A 652 -27.35 22.35 24.20
C ASN A 652 -26.37 23.33 23.54
N ASN A 653 -25.75 24.25 24.28
CA ASN A 653 -24.57 24.95 23.77
C ASN A 653 -23.43 23.94 23.54
N PRO A 654 -22.57 24.14 22.52
CA PRO A 654 -21.37 23.33 22.36
C PRO A 654 -20.47 23.50 23.59
N VAL A 655 -19.83 22.42 24.03
CA VAL A 655 -18.78 22.52 25.03
C VAL A 655 -17.60 23.28 24.43
N GLU A 656 -17.10 24.26 25.16
CA GLU A 656 -15.87 24.97 24.84
C GLU A 656 -14.97 25.12 26.07
N ARG A 657 -13.76 25.66 25.88
CA ARG A 657 -12.63 25.58 26.83
C ARG A 657 -12.23 24.14 27.12
N VAL A 658 -12.20 23.32 26.08
CA VAL A 658 -11.66 21.97 26.10
C VAL A 658 -10.43 21.91 25.20
N SER A 659 -9.36 21.33 25.75
CA SER A 659 -8.13 21.07 25.01
C SER A 659 -8.27 19.83 24.13
N TRP A 660 -7.31 19.60 23.22
CA TRP A 660 -7.27 18.37 22.41
C TRP A 660 -7.16 17.14 23.31
N ASP A 661 -6.34 17.23 24.37
CA ASP A 661 -6.19 16.18 25.38
C ASP A 661 -7.50 15.84 26.08
N ASP A 662 -8.29 16.87 26.40
CA ASP A 662 -9.59 16.71 27.05
C ASP A 662 -10.58 16.00 26.09
N ALA A 663 -10.52 16.33 24.80
CA ALA A 663 -11.34 15.71 23.78
C ALA A 663 -10.96 14.24 23.51
N ILE A 664 -9.67 13.89 23.57
CA ILE A 664 -9.20 12.51 23.53
C ILE A 664 -9.66 11.72 24.75
N GLU A 665 -9.50 12.25 25.95
CA GLU A 665 -9.98 11.60 27.16
C GLU A 665 -11.50 11.40 27.11
N PHE A 666 -12.26 12.37 26.62
CA PHE A 666 -13.70 12.23 26.39
C PHE A 666 -14.00 11.05 25.45
N CYS A 667 -13.34 10.99 24.30
CA CYS A 667 -13.53 9.90 23.32
C CYS A 667 -13.21 8.53 23.93
N ALA A 668 -12.16 8.44 24.75
CA ALA A 668 -11.75 7.20 25.39
C ALA A 668 -12.79 6.72 26.41
N ARG A 669 -13.25 7.61 27.29
CA ARG A 669 -14.31 7.28 28.25
C ARG A 669 -15.60 6.86 27.58
N LEU A 670 -16.00 7.56 26.51
CA LEU A 670 -17.18 7.21 25.72
C LEU A 670 -17.01 5.84 25.05
N SER A 671 -15.83 5.54 24.51
CA SER A 671 -15.52 4.25 23.91
C SER A 671 -15.60 3.11 24.93
N ARG A 672 -15.02 3.30 26.12
CA ARG A 672 -15.09 2.32 27.21
C ARG A 672 -16.53 2.05 27.64
N HIS A 673 -17.33 3.11 27.74
CA HIS A 673 -18.70 3.03 28.23
C HIS A 673 -19.64 2.32 27.25
N THR A 674 -19.47 2.57 25.96
CA THR A 674 -20.37 2.07 24.90
C THR A 674 -19.87 0.77 24.27
N GLY A 675 -18.59 0.43 24.44
CA GLY A 675 -17.93 -0.66 23.72
C GLY A 675 -17.68 -0.38 22.23
N LYS A 676 -17.98 0.84 21.76
CA LYS A 676 -17.73 1.29 20.38
C LYS A 676 -16.46 2.12 20.30
N ASN A 677 -15.90 2.25 19.11
CA ASN A 677 -14.67 3.01 18.91
C ASN A 677 -14.96 4.48 18.55
N TYR A 678 -15.06 5.33 19.58
CA TYR A 678 -15.19 6.78 19.43
C TYR A 678 -13.82 7.47 19.41
N ARG A 679 -13.66 8.39 18.47
CA ARG A 679 -12.45 9.23 18.32
C ARG A 679 -12.80 10.60 17.75
N LEU A 680 -11.83 11.50 17.71
CA LEU A 680 -11.94 12.72 16.90
C LEU A 680 -11.90 12.34 15.40
N PRO A 681 -12.54 13.13 14.51
CA PRO A 681 -12.40 12.93 13.07
C PRO A 681 -10.95 13.14 12.63
N SER A 682 -10.53 12.45 11.57
CA SER A 682 -9.36 12.91 10.82
C SER A 682 -9.69 14.25 10.15
N GLU A 683 -8.67 15.01 9.80
CA GLU A 683 -8.83 16.27 9.09
C GLU A 683 -9.56 16.06 7.75
N ALA A 684 -9.26 14.97 7.07
CA ALA A 684 -9.89 14.58 5.81
C ALA A 684 -11.37 14.22 5.99
N GLU A 685 -11.71 13.42 7.01
CA GLU A 685 -13.09 13.08 7.36
C GLU A 685 -13.89 14.36 7.67
N TRP A 686 -13.29 15.28 8.42
CA TRP A 686 -13.93 16.55 8.78
C TRP A 686 -14.21 17.41 7.55
N GLU A 687 -13.23 17.62 6.66
CA GLU A 687 -13.43 18.46 5.46
C GLU A 687 -14.40 17.82 4.47
N TYR A 688 -14.34 16.50 4.28
CA TYR A 688 -15.29 15.75 3.46
C TYR A 688 -16.71 15.94 3.97
N ALA A 689 -16.91 15.72 5.27
CA ALA A 689 -18.18 15.89 5.94
C ALA A 689 -18.67 17.34 5.90
N CYS A 690 -17.78 18.32 6.02
CA CYS A 690 -18.09 19.75 5.95
C CYS A 690 -18.63 20.13 4.56
N ARG A 691 -17.95 19.68 3.50
CA ARG A 691 -18.30 19.96 2.11
C ARG A 691 -19.60 19.29 1.68
N ALA A 692 -19.86 18.08 2.15
CA ALA A 692 -21.06 17.30 1.80
C ALA A 692 -21.36 17.31 0.29
N GLY A 693 -20.32 17.15 -0.53
CA GLY A 693 -20.40 17.13 -2.00
C GLY A 693 -20.18 18.47 -2.70
N THR A 694 -20.10 19.61 -1.99
CA THR A 694 -19.85 20.90 -2.64
C THR A 694 -18.36 21.21 -2.81
N THR A 695 -18.07 21.99 -3.86
CA THR A 695 -16.71 22.50 -4.16
C THR A 695 -16.52 23.97 -3.77
N THR A 696 -17.60 24.63 -3.34
CA THR A 696 -17.62 26.03 -2.91
C THR A 696 -16.92 26.24 -1.56
N PRO A 697 -16.57 27.49 -1.19
CA PRO A 697 -15.94 27.79 0.10
C PRO A 697 -16.75 27.38 1.34
N PHE A 698 -18.08 27.32 1.22
CA PHE A 698 -19.01 26.86 2.25
C PHE A 698 -19.99 25.85 1.66
N HIS A 699 -20.58 24.97 2.48
CA HIS A 699 -21.53 23.95 1.98
C HIS A 699 -22.79 24.55 1.35
N PHE A 700 -23.17 25.77 1.75
CA PHE A 700 -24.31 26.50 1.20
C PHE A 700 -23.94 27.41 0.01
N GLY A 701 -22.66 27.53 -0.38
CA GLY A 701 -22.28 28.27 -1.58
C GLY A 701 -21.09 29.20 -1.41
N GLU A 702 -21.11 30.32 -2.14
CA GLU A 702 -19.94 31.20 -2.33
C GLU A 702 -19.72 32.21 -1.19
N THR A 703 -20.70 32.41 -0.32
CA THR A 703 -20.60 33.32 0.82
C THR A 703 -21.32 32.81 2.05
N ILE A 704 -21.05 33.42 3.20
CA ILE A 704 -21.57 33.10 4.53
C ILE A 704 -22.30 34.32 5.10
N THR A 705 -23.47 34.10 5.69
CA THR A 705 -24.26 35.16 6.35
C THR A 705 -24.54 34.78 7.81
N ALA A 706 -24.83 35.77 8.65
CA ALA A 706 -25.14 35.52 10.07
C ALA A 706 -26.46 34.74 10.30
N GLU A 707 -27.21 34.44 9.24
CA GLU A 707 -28.40 33.58 9.25
C GLU A 707 -28.08 32.12 8.89
N LEU A 708 -26.90 31.87 8.31
CA LEU A 708 -26.43 30.54 7.93
C LEU A 708 -25.43 29.96 8.94
N ALA A 709 -24.76 30.82 9.71
CA ALA A 709 -23.70 30.42 10.62
C ALA A 709 -23.43 31.47 11.71
N ASN A 710 -22.87 31.02 12.84
CA ASN A 710 -22.44 31.91 13.92
C ASN A 710 -20.93 32.22 13.79
N TYR A 711 -20.60 33.41 13.29
CA TYR A 711 -19.22 33.89 13.14
C TYR A 711 -19.14 35.38 13.51
N LYS A 712 -17.99 36.03 13.31
CA LYS A 712 -17.84 37.48 13.54
C LYS A 712 -18.60 38.32 12.50
N GLY A 713 -19.85 38.67 12.80
CA GLY A 713 -20.82 39.12 11.79
C GLY A 713 -20.64 40.53 11.17
N LEU A 714 -19.74 41.38 11.70
CA LEU A 714 -19.44 42.69 11.08
C LEU A 714 -18.43 42.61 9.92
N THR A 715 -17.94 41.41 9.60
CA THR A 715 -17.03 41.18 8.48
C THR A 715 -17.76 40.43 7.38
N VAL A 716 -17.69 40.95 6.16
CA VAL A 716 -18.23 40.29 4.95
C VAL A 716 -17.13 39.50 4.23
N TYR A 717 -17.51 38.41 3.59
CA TYR A 717 -16.69 37.55 2.75
C TYR A 717 -16.75 37.96 1.28
N GLN A 718 -17.95 38.24 0.75
CA GLN A 718 -18.19 38.64 -0.64
C GLN A 718 -19.05 39.92 -0.71
N GLN A 719 -20.32 39.80 -1.15
CA GLN A 719 -21.23 40.92 -1.41
C GLN A 719 -22.45 40.90 -0.47
N GLU A 720 -22.46 40.03 0.53
CA GLU A 720 -23.55 39.90 1.47
C GLU A 720 -23.63 41.08 2.45
N LYS A 721 -24.80 41.23 3.08
CA LYS A 721 -25.03 42.30 4.07
C LYS A 721 -24.40 41.94 5.40
N ALA A 722 -23.54 42.81 5.91
CA ALA A 722 -23.02 42.69 7.27
C ALA A 722 -24.15 42.72 8.31
N LYS A 723 -24.12 41.80 9.28
CA LYS A 723 -25.15 41.68 10.33
C LYS A 723 -24.48 41.31 11.64
N LYS A 724 -24.87 41.98 12.74
CA LYS A 724 -24.25 41.75 14.05
C LYS A 724 -24.48 40.31 14.52
N SER A 725 -23.41 39.63 14.94
CA SER A 725 -23.50 38.30 15.54
C SER A 725 -23.66 38.36 17.07
N PRO A 726 -24.08 37.26 17.72
CA PRO A 726 -24.31 37.23 19.16
C PRO A 726 -23.07 37.45 20.04
N ASN A 727 -21.85 37.36 19.48
CA ASN A 727 -20.56 37.41 20.21
C ASN A 727 -20.47 36.36 21.35
N ARG A 728 -21.05 35.18 21.12
CA ARG A 728 -21.04 34.01 22.01
C ARG A 728 -21.44 32.77 21.21
N THR A 729 -21.24 31.59 21.78
CA THR A 729 -21.81 30.36 21.20
C THR A 729 -23.34 30.39 21.21
N THR A 730 -23.95 29.70 20.25
CA THR A 730 -25.39 29.46 20.17
C THR A 730 -25.66 27.98 20.45
N PRO A 731 -26.86 27.60 20.91
CA PRO A 731 -27.26 26.20 20.97
C PRO A 731 -27.00 25.51 19.64
N VAL A 732 -26.53 24.26 19.66
CA VAL A 732 -26.33 23.49 18.43
C VAL A 732 -27.64 23.35 17.65
N ARG A 733 -27.54 23.18 16.32
CA ARG A 733 -28.71 23.17 15.41
C ARG A 733 -29.52 24.47 15.38
N SER A 734 -28.90 25.62 15.70
CA SER A 734 -29.53 26.94 15.49
C SER A 734 -29.57 27.38 14.02
N TYR A 735 -28.80 26.71 13.16
CA TYR A 735 -28.62 27.01 11.73
C TYR A 735 -28.98 25.79 10.88
N HIS A 736 -29.04 25.95 9.56
CA HIS A 736 -29.38 24.86 8.64
C HIS A 736 -28.22 23.85 8.53
N PRO A 737 -28.51 22.55 8.38
CA PRO A 737 -27.50 21.55 8.17
C PRO A 737 -26.96 21.57 6.74
N ASN A 738 -25.86 20.87 6.51
CA ASN A 738 -25.37 20.56 5.16
C ASN A 738 -26.09 19.36 4.53
N ALA A 739 -25.68 18.97 3.32
CA ALA A 739 -26.33 17.88 2.57
C ALA A 739 -26.19 16.48 3.22
N PHE A 740 -25.33 16.31 4.23
CA PHE A 740 -25.26 15.10 5.05
C PHE A 740 -26.07 15.20 6.35
N GLY A 741 -26.75 16.31 6.62
CA GLY A 741 -27.54 16.49 7.84
C GLY A 741 -26.70 16.90 9.05
N LEU A 742 -25.49 17.42 8.83
CA LEU A 742 -24.57 17.90 9.87
C LEU A 742 -24.74 19.39 10.10
N TYR A 743 -24.72 19.79 11.38
CA TYR A 743 -24.94 21.17 11.80
C TYR A 743 -23.64 21.81 12.28
N ASP A 744 -23.65 23.14 12.25
CA ASP A 744 -22.59 23.99 12.82
C ASP A 744 -21.19 23.71 12.22
N MET A 745 -21.11 23.21 10.97
CA MET A 745 -19.83 22.95 10.27
C MET A 745 -19.06 24.23 9.91
N HIS A 746 -19.72 25.40 9.96
CA HIS A 746 -19.14 26.72 9.72
C HIS A 746 -19.44 27.63 10.91
N GLY A 747 -18.45 27.86 11.78
CA GLY A 747 -18.57 28.74 12.94
C GLY A 747 -19.02 28.05 14.23
N ASN A 748 -19.63 28.82 15.13
CA ASN A 748 -19.97 28.46 16.52
C ASN A 748 -18.72 28.14 17.37
N VAL A 749 -18.03 27.03 17.16
CA VAL A 749 -16.75 26.66 17.81
C VAL A 749 -15.81 26.02 16.80
N TRP A 750 -14.50 26.26 16.97
CA TRP A 750 -13.47 25.49 16.30
C TRP A 750 -13.52 24.05 16.77
N GLU A 751 -13.16 23.11 15.90
CA GLU A 751 -13.26 21.70 16.20
C GLU A 751 -11.92 20.98 16.01
N TRP A 752 -11.48 20.30 17.07
CA TRP A 752 -10.27 19.47 17.05
C TRP A 752 -10.39 18.27 16.13
N CYS A 753 -9.35 18.04 15.32
CA CYS A 753 -9.13 16.83 14.52
C CYS A 753 -7.96 16.02 15.09
N LEU A 754 -7.83 14.74 14.72
CA LEU A 754 -6.72 13.89 15.19
C LEU A 754 -5.35 14.27 14.63
N ASP A 755 -5.34 14.89 13.46
CA ASP A 755 -4.15 15.13 12.67
C ASP A 755 -3.20 16.11 13.37
N PRO A 756 -1.90 15.75 13.49
CA PRO A 756 -0.85 16.71 13.73
C PRO A 756 -0.84 17.80 12.66
N TRP A 757 -0.52 19.02 13.08
CA TRP A 757 -0.43 20.15 12.17
C TRP A 757 0.73 20.01 11.18
N HIS A 758 0.44 20.26 9.91
CA HIS A 758 1.41 20.39 8.83
C HIS A 758 1.24 21.76 8.16
N ARG A 759 2.34 22.36 7.71
CA ARG A 759 2.35 23.75 7.20
C ARG A 759 1.55 23.92 5.92
N ASP A 760 1.42 22.87 5.12
CA ASP A 760 0.70 22.79 3.86
C ASP A 760 0.41 21.30 3.55
N TYR A 761 -0.07 20.99 2.34
CA TYR A 761 -0.31 19.61 1.86
C TYR A 761 0.80 19.11 0.92
N GLN A 762 1.98 19.77 0.86
CA GLN A 762 3.07 19.30 0.02
C GLN A 762 3.59 17.97 0.55
N GLY A 763 3.54 16.94 -0.29
CA GLY A 763 3.92 15.59 0.11
C GLY A 763 2.96 14.95 1.12
N ALA A 764 1.68 15.33 1.13
CA ALA A 764 0.67 14.73 2.00
C ALA A 764 0.34 13.27 1.64
N PRO A 765 0.56 12.28 2.53
CA PRO A 765 -0.27 11.08 2.66
C PRO A 765 -1.31 11.28 3.78
N PRO A 766 -2.38 10.49 3.92
CA PRO A 766 -2.86 9.36 3.11
C PRO A 766 -4.05 9.74 2.20
N THR A 767 -4.16 9.16 1.00
CA THR A 767 -5.31 9.39 0.08
C THR A 767 -6.57 8.61 0.48
N ASP A 768 -6.55 7.91 1.61
CA ASP A 768 -7.63 7.04 2.11
C ASP A 768 -8.44 7.64 3.28
N GLY A 769 -8.19 8.92 3.58
CA GLY A 769 -8.91 9.66 4.62
C GLY A 769 -8.45 9.36 6.05
N SER A 770 -7.40 8.55 6.24
CA SER A 770 -6.81 8.32 7.56
C SER A 770 -5.97 9.51 8.05
N VAL A 771 -5.59 9.48 9.33
CA VAL A 771 -4.86 10.57 10.00
C VAL A 771 -3.49 10.77 9.36
N TRP A 772 -3.17 12.00 8.97
CA TRP A 772 -1.85 12.35 8.45
C TRP A 772 -0.83 12.45 9.59
N ASP A 773 -0.17 11.33 9.88
CA ASP A 773 0.96 11.28 10.80
C ASP A 773 2.01 10.24 10.38
N GLU A 774 3.20 10.71 10.00
CA GLU A 774 4.35 9.87 9.64
C GLU A 774 4.80 8.94 10.78
N LYS A 775 4.46 9.28 12.03
CA LYS A 775 4.78 8.47 13.22
C LYS A 775 3.70 7.46 13.59
N ASN A 776 2.63 7.30 12.78
CA ASN A 776 1.55 6.36 13.02
C ASN A 776 1.90 4.91 12.58
N ILE A 777 3.13 4.45 12.85
CA ILE A 777 3.61 3.10 12.51
C ILE A 777 2.93 2.03 13.39
N ASP A 778 2.30 2.45 14.49
CA ASP A 778 1.66 1.62 15.51
C ASP A 778 0.12 1.71 15.53
N ASN A 779 -0.50 2.31 14.50
CA ASN A 779 -1.96 2.49 14.40
C ASN A 779 -2.61 3.12 15.65
N ARG A 780 -1.89 4.03 16.32
CA ARG A 780 -2.31 4.56 17.63
C ARG A 780 -3.61 5.36 17.61
N TYR A 781 -4.08 5.77 16.44
CA TYR A 781 -5.35 6.46 16.24
C TYR A 781 -6.54 5.51 15.98
N GLU A 782 -6.28 4.22 15.70
CA GLU A 782 -7.33 3.21 15.45
C GLU A 782 -7.90 2.62 16.73
N ASN A 783 -7.10 2.54 17.80
CA ASN A 783 -7.57 2.11 19.12
C ASN A 783 -7.13 3.10 20.20
N LEU A 784 -8.04 4.01 20.54
CA LEU A 784 -7.76 5.08 21.46
C LEU A 784 -7.48 4.60 22.89
N LEU A 785 -8.20 3.56 23.35
CA LEU A 785 -8.06 3.03 24.70
C LEU A 785 -6.65 2.47 24.95
N ASN A 786 -6.08 1.78 23.97
CA ASN A 786 -4.74 1.20 24.09
C ASN A 786 -3.64 2.27 24.01
N SER A 787 -3.92 3.37 23.32
CA SER A 787 -2.90 4.37 22.97
C SER A 787 -3.01 5.67 23.75
N ILE A 788 -4.01 5.80 24.62
CA ILE A 788 -4.36 7.06 25.29
C ILE A 788 -3.17 7.69 26.01
N ASN A 789 -2.39 6.90 26.76
CA ASN A 789 -1.23 7.40 27.50
C ASN A 789 -0.15 7.95 26.55
N LYS A 790 0.10 7.27 25.41
CA LYS A 790 1.07 7.72 24.42
C LYS A 790 0.57 8.99 23.72
N LEU A 791 -0.70 9.02 23.35
CA LEU A 791 -1.31 10.19 22.72
C LEU A 791 -1.27 11.39 23.64
N LEU A 792 -1.58 11.26 24.93
CA LEU A 792 -1.55 12.33 25.92
C LEU A 792 -0.13 12.85 26.24
N THR A 793 0.93 12.14 25.82
CA THR A 793 2.33 12.57 26.00
C THR A 793 2.99 13.22 24.77
N ASP A 794 2.34 13.17 23.60
CA ASP A 794 2.84 13.84 22.39
C ASP A 794 2.68 15.37 22.56
N ASP A 795 3.60 16.19 22.07
CA ASP A 795 3.61 17.66 22.27
C ASP A 795 3.32 18.46 21.00
N ARG A 796 3.02 17.77 19.89
CA ARG A 796 2.76 18.42 18.60
C ARG A 796 1.44 19.18 18.58
N GLU A 797 1.43 20.24 17.77
CA GLU A 797 0.21 21.00 17.45
C GLU A 797 -0.76 20.11 16.65
N CYS A 798 -2.06 20.27 16.89
CA CYS A 798 -3.11 19.52 16.22
C CYS A 798 -4.00 20.44 15.39
N VAL A 799 -4.63 19.89 14.36
CA VAL A 799 -5.47 20.66 13.45
C VAL A 799 -6.81 21.03 14.10
N LEU A 800 -7.23 22.28 13.90
CA LEU A 800 -8.56 22.81 14.16
C LEU A 800 -9.25 23.20 12.85
N ARG A 801 -10.55 22.91 12.75
CA ARG A 801 -11.38 23.21 11.59
C ARG A 801 -12.68 23.96 11.95
N GLY A 802 -13.33 24.54 10.94
CA GLY A 802 -14.71 25.07 11.02
C GLY A 802 -14.88 26.55 11.36
N GLY A 803 -13.92 27.18 12.05
CA GLY A 803 -14.11 28.55 12.54
C GLY A 803 -14.92 28.59 13.82
N SER A 804 -15.26 29.79 14.33
CA SER A 804 -15.97 29.96 15.59
C SER A 804 -16.83 31.22 15.59
N TRP A 805 -17.62 31.43 16.65
CA TRP A 805 -18.43 32.63 16.86
C TRP A 805 -17.66 33.96 16.76
N PHE A 806 -16.33 33.96 16.94
CA PHE A 806 -15.49 35.16 16.76
C PHE A 806 -14.57 35.11 15.54
N SER A 807 -14.57 34.02 14.78
CA SER A 807 -13.74 33.90 13.58
C SER A 807 -14.26 34.82 12.47
N ASN A 808 -13.33 35.41 11.70
CA ASN A 808 -13.70 36.08 10.46
C ASN A 808 -14.27 35.05 9.47
N PRO A 809 -15.13 35.46 8.51
CA PRO A 809 -15.70 34.57 7.50
C PRO A 809 -14.68 33.67 6.79
N LYS A 810 -13.49 34.22 6.45
CA LYS A 810 -12.39 33.47 5.80
C LYS A 810 -11.97 32.24 6.61
N GLY A 811 -12.01 32.32 7.94
CA GLY A 811 -11.65 31.24 8.85
C GLY A 811 -12.76 30.20 9.04
N CYS A 812 -13.94 30.40 8.46
CA CYS A 812 -15.07 29.47 8.54
C CYS A 812 -15.24 28.64 7.26
N ARG A 813 -14.36 28.79 6.27
CA ARG A 813 -14.42 28.03 5.01
C ARG A 813 -14.14 26.55 5.24
N SER A 814 -14.71 25.68 4.41
CA SER A 814 -14.48 24.23 4.48
C SER A 814 -13.00 23.87 4.38
N ALA A 815 -12.23 24.59 3.56
CA ALA A 815 -10.80 24.32 3.35
C ALA A 815 -9.88 24.95 4.41
N PHE A 816 -10.36 25.90 5.23
CA PHE A 816 -9.48 26.64 6.13
C PHE A 816 -9.00 25.74 7.27
N ARG A 817 -7.68 25.76 7.52
CA ARG A 817 -7.01 24.98 8.56
C ARG A 817 -6.36 25.92 9.57
N ASN A 818 -6.41 25.56 10.85
CA ASN A 818 -5.67 26.26 11.89
C ASN A 818 -4.89 25.27 12.76
N GLY A 819 -3.57 25.44 12.88
CA GLY A 819 -2.75 24.68 13.82
C GLY A 819 -1.85 25.56 14.67
N ARG A 820 -2.23 26.83 14.88
CA ARG A 820 -1.46 27.76 15.75
C ARG A 820 -1.70 27.52 17.24
N ASN A 821 -2.66 26.66 17.58
CA ASN A 821 -3.02 26.36 18.95
C ASN A 821 -2.27 25.11 19.40
N ARG A 822 -1.71 25.17 20.60
CA ARG A 822 -1.14 23.98 21.24
C ARG A 822 -2.28 23.05 21.63
N ARG A 823 -1.98 21.76 21.69
CA ARG A 823 -2.94 20.73 22.07
C ARG A 823 -3.52 20.90 23.48
N ASP A 824 -2.79 21.56 24.38
CA ASP A 824 -3.20 21.89 25.75
C ASP A 824 -3.92 23.25 25.85
N ASP A 825 -4.01 24.00 24.73
CA ASP A 825 -4.79 25.23 24.69
C ASP A 825 -6.27 24.92 24.88
N PHE A 826 -6.90 25.66 25.78
CA PHE A 826 -8.34 25.69 25.94
C PHE A 826 -8.82 27.14 25.85
N SER A 827 -9.72 27.44 24.93
CA SER A 827 -10.26 28.80 24.75
C SER A 827 -11.78 28.80 24.63
N GLY A 828 -12.38 29.98 24.77
CA GLY A 828 -13.83 30.22 24.68
C GLY A 828 -14.48 29.90 23.33
N SER A 829 -13.74 29.26 22.43
CA SER A 829 -14.12 28.91 21.07
C SER A 829 -13.61 27.55 20.61
N LEU A 830 -12.85 26.83 21.43
CA LEU A 830 -12.35 25.49 21.07
C LEU A 830 -13.29 24.45 21.63
N GLY A 831 -13.90 23.67 20.74
CA GLY A 831 -14.72 22.51 21.02
C GLY A 831 -14.30 21.35 20.13
N PHE A 832 -15.19 20.39 19.91
CA PHE A 832 -14.93 19.24 19.04
C PHE A 832 -16.23 18.50 18.72
N ARG A 833 -16.14 17.60 17.75
CA ARG A 833 -17.15 16.59 17.43
C ARG A 833 -16.48 15.21 17.37
N VAL A 834 -17.26 14.14 17.42
CA VAL A 834 -16.71 12.78 17.47
C VAL A 834 -17.16 11.97 16.26
N VAL A 835 -16.31 11.05 15.83
CA VAL A 835 -16.66 9.98 14.92
C VAL A 835 -16.73 8.67 15.67
N CYS A 836 -17.54 7.76 15.14
CA CYS A 836 -17.46 6.35 15.46
C CYS A 836 -17.17 5.63 14.14
N GLY A 837 -16.22 4.70 14.16
CA GLY A 837 -16.06 3.79 13.02
C GLY A 837 -17.42 3.18 12.73
N ALA A 838 -17.89 3.23 11.48
CA ALA A 838 -19.00 2.37 11.14
C ALA A 838 -18.52 0.95 11.44
N GLY A 839 -19.26 0.20 12.27
CA GLY A 839 -19.19 -1.25 12.15
C GLY A 839 -19.47 -1.49 10.68
N ARG A 840 -18.42 -1.80 9.91
CA ARG A 840 -18.40 -1.62 8.46
C ARG A 840 -19.61 -2.38 7.95
N THR A 841 -20.55 -1.65 7.36
CA THR A 841 -21.76 -2.20 6.75
C THR A 841 -21.31 -3.11 5.60
N LEU A 842 -21.15 -4.38 5.97
CA LEU A 842 -21.57 -5.64 5.33
C LEU A 842 -21.44 -5.77 3.81
#